data_AF-A0A3N6P684-F1
#
_entry.id   AF-A0A3N6P684-F1
#
_cell.length_a   1.000
_cell.length_b   1.000
_cell.length_c   1.000
_cell.angle_alpha   90.00
_cell.angle_beta   90.00
_cell.angle_gamma   90.00
#
_symmetry.space_group_name_H-M   'P 1'
#
loop_
_entity.id
_entity.type
_entity.pdbx_description
1 polymer ?
#
loop_
_entity_poly.entity_id
_entity_poly.type
_entity_poly.pdbx_seq_one_letter_code
_entity_poly.pdbx_strand_id
1 'polypeptide(L)'
;MTSPKINKQNQIPQSFQERIQVAKDKKIKNLDLSNDAFGNSDKKLTEILNKVLELELLEVLNLSSNKLTKLPDSITKLTNLTILDLSRNQLTTLPDSITKLTNLTTLYLSANKLTKLPDSITKLTNLTILDLSRNQLTTLPDSITKLTNLTTLYLSRNPLETPPIEITEKGIEAIREYLQQIKEEGTDYLYEAKLLIIGEGSAGKTTLANKIQNPDYKLQEEDSTKGIEVSQWNFPTKNQHDFQMNIWDFGGQEIYHATHQFFLIKRSLYILVADTRNEDTDFYYWLNIAELLSDNSPLLIIKNERQERKREINQIALQGQFSNIKEILDTNLATNRGLEEIQTDIQHYISNLPHIGSALPKTWKKVREVLETDGRNYISLTEYLSICEENGFKKREDKLQLSGYLHDLGVCLNFQDDPLLNKTVILKPGWGKAAVYKALDNQKVYDNFGKFTKDDLSNIWHEDRYANMHDELLQLMIKFKLCYKIPGTSQIYIAPQLLTEAQPEYDWDENNNLILRYTYEFMPKGIITQFIVAMHEDIEEQKYVWKSGVILKKEQAKAEVIEYYGKREIKIRISGQQKRDLMTIVTYELDKIHSSYNNRLKYNKLIPCNCAACKNTQNPHFYKFEKLKERLNNSKITIECGNYPYNEVNIQSLIDDAIDSYKYEKNSQSRHPHNIHIGGDVIVNSRKINNKDGNVVDNIFGIEEGDRRQETGGKLHGDSNPK
;
A
#
# COMPACT_ATOMS: atom_id res chain seq x y z
N MET A 1 -62.09 21.03 -9.33
CA MET A 1 -61.08 20.44 -10.24
C MET A 1 -59.80 20.21 -9.45
N THR A 2 -59.66 19.03 -8.87
CA THR A 2 -58.46 18.58 -8.15
C THR A 2 -57.67 17.67 -9.08
N SER A 3 -56.58 18.17 -9.65
CA SER A 3 -55.61 17.34 -10.36
C SER A 3 -54.80 16.53 -9.33
N PRO A 4 -54.61 15.21 -9.51
CA PRO A 4 -53.78 14.43 -8.61
C PRO A 4 -52.31 14.78 -8.85
N LYS A 5 -51.60 15.13 -7.78
CA LYS A 5 -50.13 15.15 -7.74
C LYS A 5 -49.64 13.72 -7.99
N ILE A 6 -49.21 13.43 -9.21
CA ILE A 6 -48.50 12.20 -9.54
C ILE A 6 -47.19 12.20 -8.77
N ASN A 7 -47.05 11.21 -7.88
CA ASN A 7 -45.90 10.94 -7.03
C ASN A 7 -44.69 10.59 -7.92
N LYS A 8 -43.84 11.57 -8.25
CA LYS A 8 -42.66 11.43 -9.14
C LYS A 8 -41.42 10.81 -8.47
N GLN A 9 -41.56 10.03 -7.39
CA GLN A 9 -40.40 9.52 -6.64
C GLN A 9 -39.94 8.08 -6.91
N ASN A 10 -40.70 7.21 -7.59
CA ASN A 10 -40.30 5.80 -7.81
C ASN A 10 -40.49 5.31 -9.25
N GLN A 11 -39.89 5.97 -10.24
CA GLN A 11 -39.79 5.37 -11.59
C GLN A 11 -38.42 4.74 -11.79
N ILE A 12 -38.41 3.42 -11.66
CA ILE A 12 -37.32 2.51 -12.00
C ILE A 12 -36.92 2.74 -13.46
N PRO A 13 -35.63 2.93 -13.79
CA PRO A 13 -35.20 3.12 -15.18
C PRO A 13 -35.66 1.98 -16.08
N GLN A 14 -36.15 2.34 -17.26
CA GLN A 14 -36.66 1.38 -18.25
C GLN A 14 -35.60 0.35 -18.65
N SER A 15 -34.33 0.75 -18.71
CA SER A 15 -33.20 -0.13 -19.00
C SER A 15 -33.06 -1.30 -18.02
N PHE A 16 -33.26 -1.09 -16.72
CA PHE A 16 -33.26 -2.17 -15.74
C PHE A 16 -34.44 -3.12 -15.98
N GLN A 17 -35.62 -2.58 -16.28
CA GLN A 17 -36.80 -3.39 -16.57
C GLN A 17 -36.60 -4.26 -17.82
N GLU A 18 -35.95 -3.73 -18.86
CA GLU A 18 -35.64 -4.45 -20.09
C GLU A 18 -34.66 -5.61 -19.82
N ARG A 19 -33.55 -5.38 -19.10
CA ARG A 19 -32.59 -6.45 -18.75
C ARG A 19 -33.25 -7.56 -17.94
N ILE A 20 -34.11 -7.21 -16.99
CA ILE A 20 -34.86 -8.18 -16.19
C ILE A 20 -35.84 -8.97 -17.05
N GLN A 21 -36.53 -8.31 -17.98
CA GLN A 21 -37.45 -8.98 -18.88
C GLN A 21 -36.70 -9.97 -19.80
N VAL A 22 -35.57 -9.56 -20.36
CA VAL A 22 -34.73 -10.46 -21.17
C VAL A 22 -34.23 -11.64 -20.34
N ALA A 23 -33.79 -11.40 -19.10
CA ALA A 23 -33.36 -12.47 -18.21
C ALA A 23 -34.49 -13.45 -17.89
N LYS A 24 -35.72 -12.95 -17.71
CA LYS A 24 -36.92 -13.77 -17.52
C LYS A 24 -37.23 -14.62 -18.75
N ASP A 25 -37.27 -13.99 -19.92
CA ASP A 25 -37.67 -14.65 -21.18
C ASP A 25 -36.65 -15.70 -21.63
N LYS A 26 -35.36 -15.41 -21.41
CA LYS A 26 -34.24 -16.29 -21.80
C LYS A 26 -33.77 -17.23 -20.69
N LYS A 27 -34.40 -17.21 -19.51
CA LYS A 27 -34.02 -18.02 -18.34
C LYS A 27 -32.53 -17.90 -17.99
N ILE A 28 -32.04 -16.67 -17.96
CA ILE A 28 -30.62 -16.38 -17.76
C ILE A 28 -30.24 -16.63 -16.31
N LYS A 29 -29.04 -17.18 -16.14
CA LYS A 29 -28.43 -17.47 -14.84
C LYS A 29 -27.57 -16.32 -14.31
N ASN A 30 -27.04 -15.47 -15.20
CA ASN A 30 -26.14 -14.37 -14.86
C ASN A 30 -26.78 -13.02 -15.22
N LEU A 31 -27.18 -12.26 -14.21
CA LEU A 31 -27.85 -10.98 -14.40
C LEU A 31 -27.00 -9.82 -13.86
N ASP A 32 -26.66 -8.90 -14.76
CA ASP A 32 -25.94 -7.68 -14.41
C ASP A 32 -26.85 -6.43 -14.41
N LEU A 33 -27.07 -5.92 -13.20
CA LEU A 33 -27.77 -4.66 -12.90
C LEU A 33 -26.84 -3.67 -12.19
N SER A 34 -25.53 -3.74 -12.43
CA SER A 34 -24.57 -2.72 -11.99
C SER A 34 -24.86 -1.35 -12.62
N ASN A 35 -24.36 -0.32 -11.96
CA ASN A 35 -24.34 1.05 -12.50
C ASN A 35 -22.91 1.63 -12.44
N ASP A 36 -21.95 0.84 -12.90
CA ASP A 36 -20.55 1.22 -13.07
C ASP A 36 -20.34 1.95 -14.41
N ALA A 37 -19.22 2.68 -14.51
CA ALA A 37 -18.95 3.62 -15.60
C ALA A 37 -18.89 2.98 -17.01
N PHE A 38 -18.90 1.65 -17.10
CA PHE A 38 -18.84 0.89 -18.35
C PHE A 38 -20.21 0.59 -18.98
N GLY A 39 -21.34 1.03 -18.40
CA GLY A 39 -22.64 0.68 -18.99
C GLY A 39 -23.89 1.34 -18.43
N ASN A 40 -23.95 2.68 -18.46
CA ASN A 40 -25.14 3.56 -18.59
C ASN A 40 -25.21 4.69 -17.56
N SER A 41 -25.57 5.87 -18.04
CA SER A 41 -26.01 7.04 -17.27
C SER A 41 -27.42 6.90 -16.66
N ASP A 42 -27.82 5.69 -16.24
CA ASP A 42 -29.16 5.44 -15.71
C ASP A 42 -29.29 5.91 -14.26
N LYS A 43 -30.51 6.32 -13.85
CA LYS A 43 -30.77 6.64 -12.43
C LYS A 43 -30.48 5.40 -11.58
N LYS A 44 -29.60 5.53 -10.59
CA LYS A 44 -29.21 4.44 -9.69
C LYS A 44 -30.42 3.79 -9.00
N LEU A 45 -30.42 2.46 -8.86
CA LEU A 45 -31.45 1.74 -8.11
C LEU A 45 -31.37 2.11 -6.62
N THR A 46 -32.50 2.45 -6.01
CA THR A 46 -32.63 2.71 -4.56
C THR A 46 -33.18 1.51 -3.80
N GLU A 47 -33.83 0.57 -4.50
CA GLU A 47 -34.39 -0.67 -3.97
C GLU A 47 -34.24 -1.80 -5.00
N ILE A 48 -34.25 -3.06 -4.53
CA ILE A 48 -34.28 -4.22 -5.41
C ILE A 48 -35.69 -4.39 -5.98
N LEU A 49 -35.76 -4.64 -7.28
CA LEU A 49 -37.00 -4.77 -8.01
C LEU A 49 -37.64 -6.13 -7.72
N ASN A 50 -38.91 -6.16 -7.31
CA ASN A 50 -39.63 -7.40 -7.02
C ASN A 50 -39.56 -8.42 -8.17
N LYS A 51 -39.52 -7.94 -9.42
CA LYS A 51 -39.36 -8.81 -10.61
C LYS A 51 -38.04 -9.57 -10.66
N VAL A 52 -36.94 -9.02 -10.12
CA VAL A 52 -35.66 -9.75 -9.99
C VAL A 52 -35.83 -10.95 -9.07
N LEU A 53 -36.64 -10.79 -8.02
CA LEU A 53 -36.86 -11.82 -6.99
C LEU A 53 -37.75 -12.97 -7.47
N GLU A 54 -38.27 -12.90 -8.69
CA GLU A 54 -39.00 -13.98 -9.39
C GLU A 54 -38.06 -14.81 -10.28
N LEU A 55 -36.80 -14.41 -10.47
CA LEU A 55 -35.84 -15.09 -11.34
C LEU A 55 -35.08 -16.19 -10.59
N GLU A 56 -35.80 -17.23 -10.17
CA GLU A 56 -35.29 -18.29 -9.28
C GLU A 56 -34.11 -19.10 -9.86
N LEU A 57 -33.87 -19.02 -11.17
CA LEU A 57 -32.75 -19.68 -11.85
C LEU A 57 -31.43 -18.90 -11.78
N LEU A 58 -31.40 -17.71 -11.19
CA LEU A 58 -30.18 -16.91 -11.10
C LEU A 58 -29.11 -17.60 -10.24
N GLU A 59 -27.91 -17.68 -10.80
CA GLU A 59 -26.68 -18.13 -10.15
C GLU A 59 -25.76 -16.93 -9.84
N VAL A 60 -25.74 -15.92 -10.72
CA VAL A 60 -24.95 -14.69 -10.53
C VAL A 60 -25.86 -13.46 -10.61
N LEU A 61 -25.79 -12.61 -9.59
CA LEU A 61 -26.49 -11.32 -9.56
C LEU A 61 -25.53 -10.19 -9.19
N ASN A 62 -25.33 -9.26 -10.12
CA ASN A 62 -24.56 -8.03 -9.89
C ASN A 62 -25.52 -6.84 -9.72
N LEU A 63 -25.46 -6.20 -8.56
CA LEU A 63 -26.23 -5.01 -8.17
C LEU A 63 -25.31 -3.86 -7.74
N SER A 64 -24.03 -3.93 -8.12
CA SER A 64 -23.02 -2.99 -7.66
C SER A 64 -23.22 -1.56 -8.18
N SER A 65 -22.60 -0.58 -7.52
CA SER A 65 -22.60 0.84 -7.91
C SER A 65 -23.97 1.55 -7.93
N ASN A 66 -24.96 0.99 -7.22
CA ASN A 66 -26.30 1.55 -7.06
C ASN A 66 -26.44 2.42 -5.79
N LYS A 67 -27.67 2.67 -5.31
CA LYS A 67 -28.00 3.41 -4.08
C LYS A 67 -28.88 2.57 -3.14
N LEU A 68 -28.73 1.24 -3.16
CA LEU A 68 -29.49 0.35 -2.30
C LEU A 68 -29.18 0.65 -0.84
N THR A 69 -30.21 0.86 -0.03
CA THR A 69 -30.07 1.13 1.42
C THR A 69 -30.35 -0.10 2.27
N LYS A 70 -31.10 -1.06 1.74
CA LYS A 70 -31.46 -2.33 2.40
C LYS A 70 -31.57 -3.46 1.37
N LEU A 71 -31.38 -4.69 1.84
CA LEU A 71 -31.69 -5.90 1.09
C LEU A 71 -33.04 -6.45 1.59
N PRO A 72 -34.01 -6.75 0.71
CA PRO A 72 -35.31 -7.26 1.15
C PRO A 72 -35.22 -8.74 1.54
N ASP A 73 -36.04 -9.18 2.49
CA ASP A 73 -36.07 -10.60 2.91
C ASP A 73 -36.45 -11.57 1.78
N SER A 74 -37.15 -11.07 0.77
CA SER A 74 -37.51 -11.82 -0.43
C SER A 74 -36.33 -12.13 -1.35
N ILE A 75 -35.12 -11.60 -1.09
CA ILE A 75 -33.89 -12.05 -1.78
C ILE A 75 -33.67 -13.56 -1.62
N THR A 76 -34.19 -14.13 -0.54
CA THR A 76 -34.12 -15.56 -0.22
C THR A 76 -34.80 -16.49 -1.21
N LYS A 77 -35.60 -15.96 -2.15
CA LYS A 77 -36.16 -16.74 -3.26
C LYS A 77 -35.12 -17.16 -4.28
N LEU A 78 -33.99 -16.45 -4.37
CA LEU A 78 -32.92 -16.72 -5.33
C LEU A 78 -31.95 -17.78 -4.80
N THR A 79 -32.47 -18.96 -4.44
CA THR A 79 -31.73 -20.01 -3.73
C THR A 79 -30.56 -20.60 -4.53
N ASN A 80 -30.55 -20.44 -5.86
CA ASN A 80 -29.49 -20.91 -6.74
C ASN A 80 -28.29 -19.95 -6.82
N LEU A 81 -28.35 -18.77 -6.18
CA LEU A 81 -27.25 -17.80 -6.23
C LEU A 81 -25.96 -18.39 -5.65
N THR A 82 -24.91 -18.34 -6.46
CA THR A 82 -23.52 -18.63 -6.09
C THR A 82 -22.71 -17.35 -5.93
N ILE A 83 -23.00 -16.31 -6.71
CA ILE A 83 -22.32 -15.01 -6.64
C ILE A 83 -23.33 -13.87 -6.48
N LEU A 84 -23.11 -13.03 -5.48
CA LEU A 84 -23.89 -11.81 -5.25
C LEU A 84 -22.95 -10.62 -5.06
N ASP A 85 -23.02 -9.65 -5.98
CA ASP A 85 -22.28 -8.38 -5.85
C ASP A 85 -23.20 -7.23 -5.48
N LEU A 86 -22.98 -6.68 -4.29
CA LEU A 86 -23.68 -5.54 -3.70
C LEU A 86 -22.72 -4.36 -3.43
N SER A 87 -21.53 -4.37 -4.03
CA SER A 87 -20.50 -3.37 -3.81
C SER A 87 -20.96 -1.95 -4.20
N ARG A 88 -20.38 -0.92 -3.57
CA ARG A 88 -20.63 0.49 -3.88
C ARG A 88 -22.12 0.87 -3.77
N ASN A 89 -22.79 0.40 -2.73
CA ASN A 89 -24.16 0.75 -2.36
C ASN A 89 -24.20 1.55 -1.05
N GLN A 90 -25.34 1.62 -0.36
CA GLN A 90 -25.54 2.34 0.89
C GLN A 90 -26.12 1.44 1.99
N LEU A 91 -25.86 0.13 1.91
CA LEU A 91 -26.38 -0.85 2.88
C LEU A 91 -25.80 -0.55 4.27
N THR A 92 -26.67 -0.46 5.27
CA THR A 92 -26.27 -0.28 6.68
C THR A 92 -26.30 -1.58 7.47
N THR A 93 -27.09 -2.56 7.03
CA THR A 93 -27.16 -3.90 7.61
C THR A 93 -27.42 -4.94 6.51
N LEU A 94 -27.11 -6.20 6.82
CA LEU A 94 -27.61 -7.35 6.08
C LEU A 94 -28.79 -7.97 6.84
N PRO A 95 -29.85 -8.43 6.15
CA PRO A 95 -30.92 -9.16 6.80
C PRO A 95 -30.45 -10.57 7.17
N ASP A 96 -30.89 -11.10 8.33
CA ASP A 96 -30.59 -12.47 8.74
C ASP A 96 -31.06 -13.51 7.71
N SER A 97 -32.06 -13.15 6.91
CA SER A 97 -32.60 -13.98 5.84
C SER A 97 -31.58 -14.28 4.74
N ILE A 98 -30.51 -13.47 4.56
CA ILE A 98 -29.45 -13.73 3.56
C ILE A 98 -28.84 -15.13 3.70
N THR A 99 -28.88 -15.69 4.91
CA THR A 99 -28.41 -17.03 5.25
C THR A 99 -29.13 -18.18 4.56
N LYS A 100 -30.31 -17.92 3.96
CA LYS A 100 -31.03 -18.91 3.15
C LYS A 100 -30.38 -19.12 1.76
N LEU A 101 -29.47 -18.24 1.34
CA LEU A 101 -28.73 -18.37 0.09
C LEU A 101 -27.54 -19.32 0.26
N THR A 102 -27.82 -20.57 0.63
CA THR A 102 -26.79 -21.55 1.05
C THR A 102 -25.79 -21.93 -0.04
N ASN A 103 -26.12 -21.67 -1.31
CA ASN A 103 -25.23 -21.92 -2.45
C ASN A 103 -24.21 -20.80 -2.70
N LEU A 104 -24.28 -19.68 -1.95
CA LEU A 104 -23.34 -18.58 -2.12
C LEU A 104 -21.90 -19.03 -1.84
N THR A 105 -21.05 -18.88 -2.86
CA THR A 105 -19.61 -19.03 -2.78
C THR A 105 -18.92 -17.68 -2.71
N THR A 106 -19.53 -16.63 -3.27
CA THR A 106 -18.91 -15.30 -3.35
C THR A 106 -19.91 -14.20 -3.01
N LEU A 107 -19.54 -13.35 -2.05
CA LEU A 107 -20.34 -12.20 -1.62
C LEU A 107 -19.49 -10.94 -1.58
N TYR A 108 -19.78 -9.99 -2.47
CA TYR A 108 -19.12 -8.69 -2.49
C TYR A 108 -20.01 -7.62 -1.86
N LEU A 109 -19.49 -6.96 -0.82
CA LEU A 109 -20.16 -5.92 -0.04
C LEU A 109 -19.28 -4.68 0.13
N SER A 110 -18.23 -4.55 -0.68
CA SER A 110 -17.27 -3.45 -0.57
C SER A 110 -17.95 -2.08 -0.72
N ALA A 111 -17.41 -1.04 -0.09
CA ALA A 111 -17.90 0.34 -0.21
C ALA A 111 -19.41 0.49 0.10
N ASN A 112 -19.83 -0.04 1.25
CA ASN A 112 -21.16 0.15 1.83
C ASN A 112 -21.04 0.92 3.18
N LYS A 113 -22.08 0.88 4.01
CA LYS A 113 -22.13 1.53 5.33
C LYS A 113 -22.42 0.50 6.44
N LEU A 114 -22.00 -0.76 6.25
CA LEU A 114 -22.26 -1.82 7.22
C LEU A 114 -21.52 -1.53 8.52
N THR A 115 -22.25 -1.51 9.64
CA THR A 115 -21.67 -1.33 10.98
C THR A 115 -21.47 -2.66 11.71
N LYS A 116 -22.18 -3.70 11.29
CA LYS A 116 -22.04 -5.07 11.82
C LYS A 116 -22.37 -6.10 10.75
N LEU A 117 -21.80 -7.29 10.90
CA LEU A 117 -22.18 -8.50 10.17
C LEU A 117 -23.12 -9.33 11.06
N PRO A 118 -24.21 -9.92 10.55
CA PRO A 118 -25.08 -10.75 11.37
C PRO A 118 -24.35 -12.05 11.77
N ASP A 119 -24.51 -12.50 13.02
CA ASP A 119 -23.95 -13.79 13.51
C ASP A 119 -24.39 -14.99 12.67
N SER A 120 -25.56 -14.85 12.06
CA SER A 120 -26.18 -15.85 11.21
C SER A 120 -25.39 -16.09 9.91
N ILE A 121 -24.47 -15.20 9.52
CA ILE A 121 -23.62 -15.33 8.31
C ILE A 121 -22.91 -16.69 8.21
N THR A 122 -22.64 -17.32 9.35
CA THR A 122 -22.05 -18.66 9.47
C THR A 122 -22.79 -19.78 8.76
N LYS A 123 -24.07 -19.57 8.46
CA LYS A 123 -24.89 -20.51 7.70
C LYS A 123 -24.55 -20.55 6.22
N LEU A 124 -23.81 -19.57 5.70
CA LEU A 124 -23.30 -19.56 4.32
C LEU A 124 -22.05 -20.44 4.22
N THR A 125 -22.16 -21.73 4.50
CA THR A 125 -21.02 -22.64 4.65
C THR A 125 -20.21 -22.85 3.38
N ASN A 126 -20.76 -22.52 2.21
CA ASN A 126 -20.09 -22.62 0.92
C ASN A 126 -19.28 -21.36 0.54
N LEU A 127 -19.32 -20.31 1.37
CA LEU A 127 -18.68 -19.04 1.08
C LEU A 127 -17.15 -19.20 1.07
N THR A 128 -16.53 -18.92 -0.07
CA THR A 128 -15.08 -18.93 -0.28
C THR A 128 -14.48 -17.52 -0.31
N ILE A 129 -15.26 -16.55 -0.80
CA ILE A 129 -14.84 -15.14 -0.91
C ILE A 129 -15.89 -14.23 -0.27
N LEU A 130 -15.45 -13.38 0.65
CA LEU A 130 -16.25 -12.33 1.29
C LEU A 130 -15.50 -10.99 1.24
N ASP A 131 -16.04 -10.00 0.55
CA ASP A 131 -15.46 -8.65 0.53
C ASP A 131 -16.31 -7.69 1.36
N LEU A 132 -15.76 -7.24 2.48
CA LEU A 132 -16.36 -6.26 3.39
C LEU A 132 -15.55 -4.95 3.43
N SER A 133 -14.63 -4.73 2.48
CA SER A 133 -13.77 -3.55 2.47
C SER A 133 -14.56 -2.24 2.39
N ARG A 134 -14.01 -1.16 2.94
CA ARG A 134 -14.63 0.18 2.91
C ARG A 134 -16.04 0.21 3.51
N ASN A 135 -16.22 -0.41 4.67
CA ASN A 135 -17.44 -0.35 5.49
C ASN A 135 -17.14 0.38 6.82
N GLN A 136 -18.01 0.22 7.82
CA GLN A 136 -17.91 0.85 9.14
C GLN A 136 -17.91 -0.21 10.25
N LEU A 137 -17.38 -1.41 9.97
CA LEU A 137 -17.30 -2.50 10.94
C LEU A 137 -16.28 -2.16 12.03
N THR A 138 -16.68 -2.26 13.28
CA THR A 138 -15.78 -2.14 14.44
C THR A 138 -15.34 -3.49 14.99
N THR A 139 -16.15 -4.54 14.79
CA THR A 139 -15.82 -5.91 15.17
C THR A 139 -16.24 -6.91 14.11
N LEU A 140 -15.66 -8.10 14.16
CA LEU A 140 -16.16 -9.29 13.48
C LEU A 140 -16.87 -10.19 14.48
N PRO A 141 -17.97 -10.87 14.08
CA PRO A 141 -18.58 -11.85 14.95
C PRO A 141 -17.65 -13.06 15.08
N ASP A 142 -17.44 -13.58 16.30
CA ASP A 142 -16.65 -14.80 16.58
C ASP A 142 -17.06 -15.98 15.70
N SER A 143 -18.32 -15.98 15.32
CA SER A 143 -18.96 -16.97 14.47
C SER A 143 -18.30 -17.03 13.07
N ILE A 144 -17.64 -15.97 12.58
CA ILE A 144 -16.93 -15.95 11.29
C ILE A 144 -15.91 -17.10 11.16
N THR A 145 -15.38 -17.57 12.29
CA THR A 145 -14.46 -18.73 12.36
C THR A 145 -15.07 -20.05 11.90
N LYS A 146 -16.40 -20.16 11.90
CA LYS A 146 -17.14 -21.35 11.45
C LYS A 146 -17.27 -21.46 9.93
N LEU A 147 -16.96 -20.41 9.18
CA LEU A 147 -16.96 -20.45 7.72
C LEU A 147 -15.68 -21.14 7.22
N THR A 148 -15.59 -22.46 7.36
CA THR A 148 -14.37 -23.24 7.10
C THR A 148 -13.90 -23.20 5.63
N ASN A 149 -14.81 -22.97 4.69
CA ASN A 149 -14.49 -22.85 3.27
C ASN A 149 -14.04 -21.45 2.86
N LEU A 150 -14.13 -20.46 3.76
CA LEU A 150 -13.73 -19.09 3.47
C LEU A 150 -12.22 -19.02 3.36
N THR A 151 -11.72 -18.76 2.14
CA THR A 151 -10.29 -18.62 1.84
C THR A 151 -9.87 -17.16 1.70
N THR A 152 -10.83 -16.27 1.44
CA THR A 152 -10.53 -14.85 1.19
C THR A 152 -11.54 -13.95 1.87
N LEU A 153 -11.04 -13.10 2.77
CA LEU A 153 -11.82 -12.11 3.50
C LEU A 153 -11.16 -10.73 3.37
N TYR A 154 -11.81 -9.80 2.66
CA TYR A 154 -11.30 -8.43 2.52
C TYR A 154 -11.95 -7.51 3.55
N LEU A 155 -11.14 -6.89 4.40
CA LEU A 155 -11.60 -6.01 5.50
C LEU A 155 -11.03 -4.61 5.45
N SER A 156 -10.19 -4.30 4.45
CA SER A 156 -9.47 -3.02 4.38
C SER A 156 -10.41 -1.82 4.48
N ARG A 157 -9.95 -0.75 5.13
CA ARG A 157 -10.73 0.49 5.36
C ARG A 157 -12.03 0.26 6.16
N ASN A 158 -11.97 -0.55 7.21
CA ASN A 158 -12.94 -0.58 8.31
C ASN A 158 -12.26 -0.11 9.59
N PRO A 159 -12.98 0.55 10.52
CA PRO A 159 -12.46 0.93 11.84
C PRO A 159 -12.46 -0.27 12.81
N LEU A 160 -11.89 -1.41 12.41
CA LEU A 160 -11.87 -2.61 13.24
C LEU A 160 -11.00 -2.43 14.49
N GLU A 161 -11.62 -2.65 15.64
CA GLU A 161 -10.98 -2.70 16.96
C GLU A 161 -10.55 -4.13 17.30
N THR A 162 -11.34 -5.13 16.87
CA THR A 162 -11.10 -6.56 17.15
C THR A 162 -11.57 -7.43 15.98
N PRO A 163 -10.67 -8.24 15.36
CA PRO A 163 -9.23 -8.32 15.57
C PRO A 163 -8.48 -7.03 15.19
N PRO A 164 -7.27 -6.79 15.73
CA PRO A 164 -6.47 -5.64 15.36
C PRO A 164 -5.97 -5.77 13.90
N ILE A 165 -5.67 -4.64 13.26
CA ILE A 165 -5.47 -4.59 11.82
C ILE A 165 -4.31 -5.47 11.33
N GLU A 166 -3.26 -5.61 12.15
CA GLU A 166 -2.07 -6.44 11.94
C GLU A 166 -2.43 -7.93 11.80
N ILE A 167 -3.55 -8.36 12.40
CA ILE A 167 -4.08 -9.71 12.26
C ILE A 167 -5.01 -9.79 11.05
N THR A 168 -5.83 -8.77 10.83
CA THR A 168 -6.75 -8.76 9.67
C THR A 168 -6.01 -8.71 8.34
N GLU A 169 -4.86 -8.02 8.26
CA GLU A 169 -4.02 -7.93 7.06
C GLU A 169 -3.34 -9.27 6.71
N LYS A 170 -3.20 -10.19 7.69
CA LYS A 170 -2.65 -11.54 7.49
C LYS A 170 -3.69 -12.55 6.97
N GLY A 171 -4.97 -12.16 6.90
CA GLY A 171 -6.04 -12.96 6.32
C GLY A 171 -6.85 -13.78 7.31
N ILE A 172 -7.76 -14.60 6.78
CA ILE A 172 -8.80 -15.28 7.58
C ILE A 172 -8.24 -16.30 8.57
N GLU A 173 -7.17 -17.03 8.23
CA GLU A 173 -6.59 -18.01 9.17
C GLU A 173 -6.02 -17.33 10.42
N ALA A 174 -5.29 -16.22 10.25
CA ALA A 174 -4.77 -15.45 11.38
C ALA A 174 -5.90 -14.87 12.26
N ILE A 175 -7.01 -14.45 11.64
CA ILE A 175 -8.23 -14.02 12.35
C ILE A 175 -8.82 -15.18 13.16
N ARG A 176 -8.91 -16.39 12.57
CA ARG A 176 -9.43 -17.58 13.26
C ARG A 176 -8.59 -17.95 14.47
N GLU A 177 -7.27 -18.00 14.29
CA GLU A 177 -6.32 -18.30 15.36
C GLU A 177 -6.44 -17.27 16.50
N TYR A 178 -6.46 -15.99 16.17
CA TYR A 178 -6.62 -14.92 17.17
C TYR A 178 -7.94 -15.03 17.96
N LEU A 179 -9.07 -15.20 17.26
CA LEU A 179 -10.39 -15.31 17.92
C LEU A 179 -10.49 -16.59 18.76
N GLN A 180 -9.88 -17.69 18.30
CA GLN A 180 -9.80 -18.93 19.07
C GLN A 180 -8.99 -18.75 20.35
N GLN A 181 -7.82 -18.10 20.28
CA GLN A 181 -6.97 -17.85 21.45
C GLN A 181 -7.65 -16.95 22.49
N ILE A 182 -8.34 -15.87 22.06
CA ILE A 182 -9.15 -15.03 22.96
C ILE A 182 -10.18 -15.88 23.71
N LYS A 183 -10.86 -16.80 23.01
CA LYS A 183 -11.88 -17.65 23.60
C LYS A 183 -11.31 -18.68 24.59
N GLU A 184 -10.14 -19.24 24.29
CA GLU A 184 -9.52 -20.29 25.11
C GLU A 184 -8.78 -19.73 26.33
N GLU A 185 -8.16 -18.56 26.20
CA GLU A 185 -7.19 -18.04 27.18
C GLU A 185 -7.70 -16.79 27.92
N GLY A 186 -8.77 -16.19 27.39
CA GLY A 186 -9.32 -14.92 27.85
C GLY A 186 -8.61 -13.71 27.27
N THR A 187 -9.16 -12.54 27.60
CA THR A 187 -8.78 -11.25 27.04
C THR A 187 -7.93 -10.44 28.02
N ASP A 188 -6.92 -9.76 27.50
CA ASP A 188 -6.26 -8.58 28.07
C ASP A 188 -6.39 -7.40 27.09
N TYR A 189 -5.89 -6.23 27.43
CA TYR A 189 -6.07 -5.01 26.65
C TYR A 189 -4.73 -4.29 26.43
N LEU A 190 -4.56 -3.74 25.22
CA LEU A 190 -3.36 -2.99 24.84
C LEU A 190 -3.43 -1.53 25.33
N TYR A 191 -2.60 -1.15 26.31
CA TYR A 191 -2.47 0.23 26.79
C TYR A 191 -1.07 0.79 26.52
N GLU A 192 -0.65 0.67 25.27
CA GLU A 192 0.64 1.16 24.84
C GLU A 192 0.63 1.73 23.43
N ALA A 193 1.42 2.77 23.23
CA ALA A 193 1.56 3.43 21.94
C ALA A 193 2.96 4.01 21.71
N LYS A 194 3.18 4.41 20.46
CA LYS A 194 4.40 5.10 20.02
C LYS A 194 4.17 6.59 19.89
N LEU A 195 5.13 7.37 20.38
CA LEU A 195 5.27 8.78 20.09
C LEU A 195 6.49 8.99 19.20
N LEU A 196 6.33 9.64 18.05
CA LEU A 196 7.41 9.88 17.10
C LEU A 196 7.70 11.36 17.02
N ILE A 197 8.91 11.75 17.39
CA ILE A 197 9.37 13.14 17.37
C ILE A 197 10.24 13.34 16.12
N ILE A 198 9.77 14.20 15.23
CA ILE A 198 10.42 14.51 13.94
C ILE A 198 10.63 16.02 13.81
N GLY A 199 11.49 16.41 12.86
CA GLY A 199 11.82 17.80 12.59
C GLY A 199 13.29 18.00 12.30
N GLU A 200 13.65 19.23 11.99
CA GLU A 200 14.99 19.62 11.56
C GLU A 200 16.07 19.26 12.58
N GLY A 201 17.31 19.07 12.10
CA GLY A 201 18.47 18.95 12.97
C GLY A 201 18.52 20.11 13.96
N SER A 202 18.82 19.82 15.23
CA SER A 202 18.95 20.85 16.28
C SER A 202 17.68 21.60 16.67
N ALA A 203 16.48 21.20 16.21
CA ALA A 203 15.21 21.82 16.59
C ALA A 203 14.84 21.66 18.08
N GLY A 204 15.53 20.77 18.82
CA GLY A 204 15.29 20.48 20.24
C GLY A 204 14.44 19.23 20.49
N LYS A 205 14.52 18.24 19.60
CA LYS A 205 13.75 16.99 19.68
C LYS A 205 14.17 16.12 20.87
N THR A 206 15.46 15.84 21.01
CA THR A 206 16.07 15.13 22.15
C THR A 206 15.74 15.83 23.47
N THR A 207 15.89 17.16 23.50
CA THR A 207 15.53 17.98 24.65
C THR A 207 14.06 17.82 25.03
N LEU A 208 13.15 17.88 24.05
CA LEU A 208 11.73 17.69 24.30
C LEU A 208 11.43 16.28 24.82
N ALA A 209 12.00 15.24 24.20
CA ALA A 209 11.85 13.85 24.62
C ALA A 209 12.24 13.65 26.10
N ASN A 210 13.42 14.17 26.48
CA ASN A 210 13.93 14.09 27.84
C ASN A 210 13.08 14.92 28.83
N LYS A 211 12.61 16.11 28.42
CA LYS A 211 11.78 16.99 29.28
C LYS A 211 10.36 16.48 29.50
N ILE A 212 9.79 15.77 28.52
CA ILE A 212 8.50 15.08 28.68
C ILE A 212 8.59 14.06 29.82
N GLN A 213 9.72 13.36 29.95
CA GLN A 213 9.96 12.37 31.01
C GLN A 213 10.38 13.01 32.34
N ASN A 214 11.26 14.01 32.26
CA ASN A 214 11.83 14.69 33.42
C ASN A 214 11.89 16.21 33.16
N PRO A 215 10.93 17.01 33.67
CA PRO A 215 10.91 18.45 33.49
C PRO A 215 12.19 19.16 33.95
N ASP A 216 12.90 18.59 34.94
CA ASP A 216 14.14 19.13 35.51
C ASP A 216 15.40 18.79 34.69
N TYR A 217 15.25 18.06 33.58
CA TYR A 217 16.37 17.77 32.68
C TYR A 217 17.04 19.07 32.21
N LYS A 218 18.35 19.17 32.45
CA LYS A 218 19.18 20.32 32.06
C LYS A 218 19.76 20.10 30.66
N LEU A 219 19.66 21.14 29.84
CA LEU A 219 20.22 21.17 28.48
C LEU A 219 21.72 20.85 28.54
N GLN A 220 22.14 19.77 27.87
CA GLN A 220 23.54 19.51 27.59
C GLN A 220 23.86 19.99 26.16
N GLU A 221 25.11 20.39 25.91
CA GLU A 221 25.60 20.56 24.53
C GLU A 221 25.75 19.16 23.92
N GLU A 222 24.68 18.70 23.29
CA GLU A 222 24.66 17.40 22.61
C GLU A 222 24.95 17.61 21.12
N ASP A 223 25.86 16.81 20.57
CA ASP A 223 25.99 16.64 19.13
C ASP A 223 24.64 16.20 18.54
N SER A 224 24.38 16.52 17.26
CA SER A 224 23.11 16.14 16.62
C SER A 224 22.84 14.64 16.76
N THR A 225 21.64 14.25 17.24
CA THR A 225 21.23 12.84 17.36
C THR A 225 21.52 12.08 16.06
N LYS A 226 22.41 11.09 16.14
CA LYS A 226 22.72 10.19 15.02
C LYS A 226 21.76 9.01 15.08
N GLY A 227 20.82 8.94 14.14
CA GLY A 227 19.90 7.82 14.05
C GLY A 227 18.60 8.01 14.85
N ILE A 228 18.24 7.06 15.72
CA ILE A 228 16.99 7.11 16.50
C ILE A 228 17.25 6.67 17.93
N GLU A 229 16.84 7.48 18.91
CA GLU A 229 16.80 7.12 20.32
C GLU A 229 15.39 6.70 20.73
N VAL A 230 15.28 5.64 21.55
CA VAL A 230 14.00 5.17 22.07
C VAL A 230 14.03 5.20 23.59
N SER A 231 13.06 5.88 24.19
CA SER A 231 12.90 5.96 25.63
C SER A 231 11.46 5.68 26.03
N GLN A 232 11.21 5.31 27.29
CA GLN A 232 9.88 4.92 27.76
C GLN A 232 9.34 5.93 28.77
N TRP A 233 8.08 6.32 28.62
CA TRP A 233 7.37 7.14 29.60
C TRP A 233 6.09 6.43 30.03
N ASN A 234 5.95 6.21 31.34
CA ASN A 234 4.80 5.55 31.92
C ASN A 234 3.95 6.56 32.69
N PHE A 235 2.63 6.47 32.56
CA PHE A 235 1.70 7.30 33.31
C PHE A 235 0.39 6.56 33.59
N PRO A 236 -0.31 6.87 34.70
CA PRO A 236 -1.58 6.23 35.01
C PRO A 236 -2.69 6.76 34.09
N THR A 237 -3.52 5.87 33.55
CA THR A 237 -4.75 6.27 32.86
C THR A 237 -5.88 6.57 33.84
N LYS A 238 -6.90 7.31 33.37
CA LYS A 238 -8.15 7.57 34.13
C LYS A 238 -8.84 6.30 34.65
N ASN A 239 -8.54 5.13 34.06
CA ASN A 239 -9.13 3.85 34.40
C ASN A 239 -8.21 2.94 35.26
N GLN A 240 -7.17 3.49 35.90
CA GLN A 240 -6.21 2.76 36.76
C GLN A 240 -5.35 1.70 36.04
N HIS A 241 -5.31 1.69 34.71
CA HIS A 241 -4.33 0.91 33.97
C HIS A 241 -3.06 1.75 33.77
N ASP A 242 -1.90 1.14 34.00
CA ASP A 242 -0.60 1.74 33.65
C ASP A 242 -0.49 1.83 32.13
N PHE A 243 -0.29 3.05 31.62
CA PHE A 243 -0.03 3.28 30.20
C PHE A 243 1.46 3.33 29.95
N GLN A 244 1.92 2.63 28.92
CA GLN A 244 3.30 2.68 28.47
C GLN A 244 3.39 3.44 27.15
N MET A 245 4.31 4.38 27.04
CA MET A 245 4.59 5.06 25.78
C MET A 245 6.06 4.93 25.43
N ASN A 246 6.32 4.48 24.20
CA ASN A 246 7.67 4.50 23.62
C ASN A 246 7.86 5.80 22.83
N ILE A 247 8.79 6.65 23.25
CA ILE A 247 9.19 7.88 22.57
C ILE A 247 10.32 7.55 21.61
N TRP A 248 10.12 7.84 20.33
CA TRP A 248 11.10 7.67 19.26
C TRP A 248 11.59 9.05 18.82
N ASP A 249 12.82 9.41 19.19
CA ASP A 249 13.47 10.64 18.76
C ASP A 249 14.27 10.40 17.47
N PHE A 250 13.82 10.98 16.37
CA PHE A 250 14.45 10.80 15.07
C PHE A 250 15.54 11.83 14.81
N GLY A 251 16.73 11.39 14.42
CA GLY A 251 17.79 12.23 13.90
C GLY A 251 17.31 12.99 12.67
N GLY A 252 17.59 14.30 12.63
CA GLY A 252 17.13 15.19 11.56
C GLY A 252 17.89 15.05 10.24
N GLN A 253 18.71 14.02 10.04
CA GLN A 253 19.60 13.88 8.90
C GLN A 253 18.95 13.13 7.73
N GLU A 254 19.26 13.57 6.51
CA GLU A 254 18.58 13.15 5.28
C GLU A 254 18.87 11.69 4.85
N ILE A 255 20.03 11.16 5.22
CA ILE A 255 20.51 9.82 4.81
C ILE A 255 19.58 8.71 5.36
N TYR A 256 18.82 9.02 6.42
CA TYR A 256 18.03 8.03 7.15
C TYR A 256 16.56 7.96 6.74
N HIS A 257 16.09 8.78 5.80
CA HIS A 257 14.68 8.77 5.37
C HIS A 257 14.20 7.41 4.83
N ALA A 258 15.08 6.67 4.14
CA ALA A 258 14.79 5.31 3.70
C ALA A 258 14.60 4.38 4.91
N THR A 259 15.45 4.50 5.94
CA THR A 259 15.35 3.70 7.16
C THR A 259 14.13 4.07 8.02
N HIS A 260 13.68 5.32 7.99
CA HIS A 260 12.59 5.81 8.83
C HIS A 260 11.22 5.28 8.39
N GLN A 261 11.03 5.01 7.10
CA GLN A 261 9.79 4.40 6.57
C GLN A 261 9.47 3.04 7.22
N PHE A 262 10.48 2.35 7.75
CA PHE A 262 10.31 1.05 8.42
C PHE A 262 9.84 1.17 9.88
N PHE A 263 10.01 2.34 10.50
CA PHE A 263 9.64 2.57 11.91
C PHE A 263 8.47 3.54 12.06
N LEU A 264 8.24 4.39 11.05
CA LEU A 264 7.15 5.34 10.94
C LEU A 264 5.90 4.60 10.43
N ILE A 265 5.16 3.97 11.32
CA ILE A 265 3.93 3.23 10.98
C ILE A 265 2.74 3.79 11.78
N LYS A 266 1.54 3.55 11.22
CA LYS A 266 0.17 3.75 11.72
C LYS A 266 0.03 3.73 13.25
N ARG A 267 -1.09 4.26 13.77
CA ARG A 267 -1.48 4.11 15.19
C ARG A 267 -0.45 4.70 16.17
N SER A 268 0.18 5.80 15.77
CA SER A 268 1.15 6.51 16.60
C SER A 268 0.69 7.94 16.87
N LEU A 269 1.36 8.65 17.76
CA LEU A 269 1.25 10.11 17.85
C LEU A 269 2.51 10.72 17.25
N TYR A 270 2.36 11.68 16.34
CA TYR A 270 3.48 12.40 15.74
C TYR A 270 3.65 13.77 16.40
N ILE A 271 4.88 14.16 16.64
CA ILE A 271 5.27 15.52 17.03
C ILE A 271 6.24 16.05 15.99
N LEU A 272 5.89 17.17 15.37
CA LEU A 272 6.81 17.96 14.54
C LEU A 272 7.35 19.13 15.37
N VAL A 273 8.64 19.06 15.71
CA VAL A 273 9.33 20.16 16.42
C VAL A 273 9.85 21.16 15.40
N ALA A 274 9.37 22.40 15.50
CA ALA A 274 9.77 23.51 14.66
C ALA A 274 10.66 24.47 15.45
N ASP A 275 11.85 24.76 14.92
CA ASP A 275 12.73 25.82 15.43
C ASP A 275 12.32 27.17 14.82
N THR A 276 12.56 28.25 15.55
CA THR A 276 12.27 29.64 15.16
C THR A 276 13.49 30.38 14.58
N ARG A 277 14.66 29.73 14.50
CA ARG A 277 15.92 30.35 14.06
C ARG A 277 16.06 30.56 12.55
N ASN A 278 15.39 29.76 11.71
CA ASN A 278 15.49 29.85 10.24
C ASN A 278 14.10 29.98 9.61
N GLU A 279 13.89 31.05 8.86
CA GLU A 279 12.75 31.18 7.94
C GLU A 279 13.00 30.23 6.75
N ASP A 280 12.51 29.00 6.90
CA ASP A 280 12.47 27.89 5.93
C ASP A 280 13.81 27.28 5.47
N THR A 281 13.96 25.97 5.73
CA THR A 281 14.33 25.07 4.62
C THR A 281 13.58 23.74 4.66
N ASP A 282 13.31 23.14 5.83
CA ASP A 282 12.83 21.74 5.89
C ASP A 282 11.54 21.51 6.71
N PHE A 283 10.98 22.51 7.40
CA PHE A 283 9.71 22.36 8.14
C PHE A 283 8.59 21.76 7.27
N TYR A 284 8.34 22.36 6.10
CA TYR A 284 7.32 21.86 5.17
C TYR A 284 7.69 20.49 4.62
N TYR A 285 8.98 20.19 4.45
CA TYR A 285 9.42 18.86 4.06
C TYR A 285 9.03 17.83 5.12
N TRP A 286 9.36 18.05 6.40
CA TRP A 286 9.00 17.15 7.50
C TRP A 286 7.49 17.03 7.70
N LEU A 287 6.74 18.11 7.50
CA LEU A 287 5.28 18.08 7.55
C LEU A 287 4.69 17.18 6.44
N ASN A 288 5.20 17.30 5.21
CA ASN A 288 4.78 16.42 4.11
C ASN A 288 5.21 14.95 4.35
N ILE A 289 6.39 14.71 4.94
CA ILE A 289 6.82 13.36 5.34
C ILE A 289 5.88 12.79 6.41
N ALA A 290 5.51 13.58 7.41
CA ALA A 290 4.55 13.18 8.44
C ALA A 290 3.21 12.80 7.81
N GLU A 291 2.67 13.62 6.91
CA GLU A 291 1.42 13.31 6.20
C GLU A 291 1.50 12.04 5.35
N LEU A 292 2.63 11.85 4.66
CA LEU A 292 2.87 10.72 3.78
C LEU A 292 2.95 9.39 4.55
N LEU A 293 3.58 9.40 5.73
CA LEU A 293 3.91 8.18 6.49
C LEU A 293 2.96 7.91 7.68
N SER A 294 2.32 8.94 8.25
CA SER A 294 1.49 8.81 9.46
C SER A 294 0.20 8.01 9.29
N ASP A 295 -0.27 7.84 8.06
CA ASP A 295 -1.56 7.22 7.76
C ASP A 295 -2.77 7.83 8.52
N ASN A 296 -2.84 9.16 8.60
CA ASN A 296 -3.79 9.94 9.41
C ASN A 296 -3.62 9.83 10.93
N SER A 297 -2.51 9.28 11.41
CA SER A 297 -2.16 9.37 12.83
C SER A 297 -2.11 10.83 13.28
N PRO A 298 -2.59 11.16 14.50
CA PRO A 298 -2.63 12.52 15.00
C PRO A 298 -1.22 13.15 15.00
N LEU A 299 -1.15 14.43 14.63
CA LEU A 299 0.08 15.21 14.56
C LEU A 299 -0.06 16.47 15.44
N LEU A 300 0.91 16.69 16.33
CA LEU A 300 1.09 17.92 17.08
C LEU A 300 2.28 18.68 16.52
N ILE A 301 2.15 19.99 16.34
CA ILE A 301 3.27 20.86 15.95
C ILE A 301 3.73 21.61 17.19
N ILE A 302 4.99 21.45 17.56
CA ILE A 302 5.57 22.14 18.73
C ILE A 302 6.57 23.18 18.24
N LYS A 303 6.23 24.44 18.44
CA LYS A 303 7.08 25.60 18.14
C LYS A 303 8.01 25.83 19.33
N ASN A 304 9.28 25.47 19.17
CA ASN A 304 10.31 25.70 20.19
C ASN A 304 10.89 27.12 20.04
N GLU A 305 10.33 28.07 20.79
CA GLU A 305 10.76 29.46 20.80
C GLU A 305 12.07 29.62 21.59
N ARG A 306 13.20 29.72 20.88
CA ARG A 306 14.49 30.07 21.46
C ARG A 306 14.66 31.59 21.47
N GLN A 307 15.18 32.14 22.58
CA GLN A 307 15.44 33.58 22.74
C GLN A 307 14.19 34.47 22.51
N GLU A 308 12.99 33.97 22.85
CA GLU A 308 11.69 34.65 22.68
C GLU A 308 11.34 35.04 21.24
N ARG A 309 12.04 34.49 20.23
CA ARG A 309 11.64 34.66 18.84
C ARG A 309 10.46 33.75 18.54
N LYS A 310 9.33 34.36 18.18
CA LYS A 310 8.11 33.65 17.78
C LYS A 310 8.14 33.37 16.28
N ARG A 311 7.76 32.13 15.91
CA ARG A 311 7.47 31.79 14.51
C ARG A 311 5.97 31.90 14.29
N GLU A 312 5.57 32.78 13.37
CA GLU A 312 4.19 32.82 12.92
C GLU A 312 3.93 31.64 11.97
N ILE A 313 2.93 30.84 12.30
CA ILE A 313 2.46 29.75 11.46
C ILE A 313 0.97 30.00 11.20
N ASN A 314 0.57 30.05 9.94
CA ASN A 314 -0.84 30.16 9.59
C ASN A 314 -1.57 28.84 9.88
N GLN A 315 -2.08 28.72 11.10
CA GLN A 315 -2.75 27.52 11.61
C GLN A 315 -3.96 27.13 10.75
N ILE A 316 -4.78 28.11 10.34
CA ILE A 316 -5.98 27.85 9.55
C ILE A 316 -5.62 27.25 8.19
N ALA A 317 -4.61 27.80 7.51
CA ALA A 317 -4.15 27.29 6.23
C ALA A 317 -3.57 25.86 6.37
N LEU A 318 -2.76 25.61 7.41
CA LEU A 318 -2.17 24.29 7.63
C LEU A 318 -3.22 23.24 7.99
N GLN A 319 -4.14 23.52 8.91
CA GLN A 319 -5.20 22.58 9.29
C GLN A 319 -6.16 22.31 8.12
N GLY A 320 -6.36 23.28 7.22
CA GLY A 320 -7.10 23.07 5.98
C GLY A 320 -6.38 22.16 4.97
N GLN A 321 -5.05 22.16 4.96
CA GLN A 321 -4.24 21.33 4.08
C GLN A 321 -3.93 19.93 4.66
N PHE A 322 -3.75 19.83 5.97
CA PHE A 322 -3.32 18.64 6.71
C PHE A 322 -4.34 18.30 7.79
N SER A 323 -5.22 17.34 7.49
CA SER A 323 -6.36 16.97 8.35
C SER A 323 -5.98 16.24 9.65
N ASN A 324 -4.75 15.75 9.74
CA ASN A 324 -4.21 15.03 10.89
C ASN A 324 -3.58 15.96 11.95
N ILE A 325 -3.31 17.23 11.62
CA ILE A 325 -2.86 18.23 12.61
C ILE A 325 -3.97 18.44 13.63
N LYS A 326 -3.66 18.18 14.90
CA LYS A 326 -4.58 18.38 16.01
C LYS A 326 -4.31 19.71 16.71
N GLU A 327 -3.08 19.89 17.20
CA GLU A 327 -2.68 21.09 17.92
C GLU A 327 -1.41 21.71 17.35
N ILE A 328 -1.29 23.02 17.54
CA ILE A 328 -0.06 23.78 17.30
C ILE A 328 0.26 24.52 18.60
N LEU A 329 1.30 24.08 19.29
CA LEU A 329 1.65 24.52 20.63
C LEU A 329 2.95 25.32 20.63
N ASP A 330 3.01 26.35 21.48
CA ASP A 330 4.21 27.17 21.70
C ASP A 330 4.92 26.74 22.98
N THR A 331 6.23 26.52 22.90
CA THR A 331 7.03 26.20 24.08
C THR A 331 8.35 26.94 24.08
N ASN A 332 8.92 27.09 25.27
CA ASN A 332 10.33 27.41 25.43
C ASN A 332 10.94 26.33 26.31
N LEU A 333 11.69 25.42 25.70
CA LEU A 333 12.27 24.27 26.40
C LEU A 333 13.30 24.70 27.46
N ALA A 334 13.86 25.92 27.39
CA ALA A 334 14.78 26.41 28.42
C ALA A 334 14.05 26.83 29.70
N THR A 335 12.82 27.34 29.60
CA THR A 335 12.00 27.79 30.75
C THR A 335 10.87 26.84 31.13
N ASN A 336 10.70 25.74 30.38
CA ASN A 336 9.55 24.82 30.46
C ASN A 336 8.19 25.48 30.22
N ARG A 337 8.13 26.69 29.66
CA ARG A 337 6.86 27.34 29.33
C ARG A 337 6.06 26.48 28.34
N GLY A 338 4.82 26.16 28.66
CA GLY A 338 3.93 25.34 27.81
C GLY A 338 4.22 23.84 27.84
N LEU A 339 5.22 23.36 28.61
CA LEU A 339 5.56 21.94 28.66
C LEU A 339 4.44 21.09 29.28
N GLU A 340 3.77 21.59 30.32
CA GLU A 340 2.66 20.90 31.00
C GLU A 340 1.44 20.70 30.07
N GLU A 341 1.13 21.72 29.27
CA GLU A 341 0.08 21.66 28.24
C GLU A 341 0.44 20.61 27.18
N ILE A 342 1.69 20.63 26.69
CA ILE A 342 2.21 19.61 25.76
C ILE A 342 2.07 18.20 26.34
N GLN A 343 2.46 17.98 27.61
CA GLN A 343 2.35 16.68 28.26
C GLN A 343 0.87 16.23 28.35
N THR A 344 -0.03 17.15 28.68
CA THR A 344 -1.47 16.88 28.77
C THR A 344 -2.05 16.48 27.42
N ASP A 345 -1.71 17.20 26.35
CA ASP A 345 -2.17 16.89 25.00
C ASP A 345 -1.59 15.58 24.49
N ILE A 346 -0.31 15.31 24.75
CA ILE A 346 0.30 14.01 24.43
C ILE A 346 -0.48 12.88 25.11
N GLN A 347 -0.74 12.97 26.42
CA GLN A 347 -1.51 11.97 27.15
C GLN A 347 -2.94 11.81 26.59
N HIS A 348 -3.60 12.92 26.24
CA HIS A 348 -4.94 12.91 25.66
C HIS A 348 -4.96 12.19 24.31
N TYR A 349 -4.14 12.62 23.35
CA TYR A 349 -4.17 12.07 21.99
C TYR A 349 -3.65 10.64 21.95
N ILE A 350 -2.63 10.31 22.73
CA ILE A 350 -2.04 8.97 22.71
C ILE A 350 -2.98 7.92 23.33
N SER A 351 -3.69 8.28 24.41
CA SER A 351 -4.65 7.37 25.07
C SER A 351 -5.91 7.13 24.24
N ASN A 352 -6.19 8.01 23.25
CA ASN A 352 -7.35 7.91 22.36
C ASN A 352 -6.97 7.36 20.96
N LEU A 353 -5.77 6.82 20.79
CA LEU A 353 -5.41 6.18 19.53
C LEU A 353 -6.29 4.94 19.28
N PRO A 354 -6.66 4.62 18.03
CA PRO A 354 -7.71 3.61 17.73
C PRO A 354 -7.45 2.17 18.20
N HIS A 355 -6.20 1.85 18.57
CA HIS A 355 -5.78 0.52 19.00
C HIS A 355 -5.65 0.40 20.52
N ILE A 356 -5.71 1.51 21.23
CA ILE A 356 -5.66 1.52 22.68
C ILE A 356 -6.95 0.93 23.22
N GLY A 357 -6.82 -0.01 24.15
CA GLY A 357 -7.93 -0.82 24.65
C GLY A 357 -8.36 -1.94 23.70
N SER A 358 -7.61 -2.22 22.63
CA SER A 358 -7.88 -3.40 21.79
C SER A 358 -7.67 -4.68 22.58
N ALA A 359 -8.57 -5.64 22.39
CA ALA A 359 -8.51 -6.96 23.00
C ALA A 359 -7.28 -7.74 22.48
N LEU A 360 -6.56 -8.42 23.36
CA LEU A 360 -5.47 -9.32 23.02
C LEU A 360 -5.57 -10.62 23.84
N PRO A 361 -5.12 -11.77 23.31
CA PRO A 361 -5.00 -12.98 24.12
C PRO A 361 -4.04 -12.76 25.31
N LYS A 362 -4.40 -13.26 26.49
CA LYS A 362 -3.56 -13.09 27.70
C LYS A 362 -2.15 -13.65 27.57
N THR A 363 -1.97 -14.73 26.80
CA THR A 363 -0.65 -15.34 26.56
C THR A 363 0.28 -14.41 25.79
N TRP A 364 -0.26 -13.57 24.91
CA TRP A 364 0.54 -12.64 24.09
C TRP A 364 1.25 -11.64 24.98
N LYS A 365 0.55 -11.08 25.96
CA LYS A 365 1.12 -10.15 26.93
C LYS A 365 2.22 -10.80 27.78
N LYS A 366 1.99 -12.02 28.28
CA LYS A 366 3.01 -12.75 29.07
C LYS A 366 4.30 -12.95 28.29
N VAL A 367 4.21 -13.45 27.05
CA VAL A 367 5.39 -13.64 26.20
C VAL A 367 6.06 -12.30 25.95
N ARG A 368 5.27 -11.27 25.65
CA ARG A 368 5.78 -9.93 25.38
C ARG A 368 6.57 -9.36 26.56
N GLU A 369 6.03 -9.43 27.78
CA GLU A 369 6.71 -8.98 29.00
C GLU A 369 8.06 -9.70 29.19
N VAL A 370 8.12 -11.00 28.89
CA VAL A 370 9.38 -11.77 28.93
C VAL A 370 10.37 -11.26 27.88
N LEU A 371 9.92 -10.98 26.65
CA LEU A 371 10.80 -10.49 25.59
C LEU A 371 11.33 -9.07 25.84
N GLU A 372 10.51 -8.20 26.44
CA GLU A 372 10.89 -6.82 26.75
C GLU A 372 11.84 -6.72 27.95
N THR A 373 11.71 -7.64 28.90
CA THR A 373 12.60 -7.72 30.06
C THR A 373 13.90 -8.48 29.78
N ASP A 374 14.02 -9.14 28.63
CA ASP A 374 15.23 -9.83 28.22
C ASP A 374 16.37 -8.82 27.96
N GLY A 375 17.50 -9.02 28.65
CA GLY A 375 18.67 -8.15 28.55
C GLY A 375 19.37 -8.21 27.19
N ARG A 376 19.15 -9.26 26.40
CA ARG A 376 19.84 -9.50 25.12
C ARG A 376 19.33 -8.58 24.01
N ASN A 377 20.13 -8.41 22.96
CA ASN A 377 19.74 -7.63 21.79
C ASN A 377 18.92 -8.44 20.77
N TYR A 378 19.15 -9.75 20.74
CA TYR A 378 18.50 -10.71 19.84
C TYR A 378 18.52 -12.11 20.47
N ILE A 379 17.65 -12.98 19.98
CA ILE A 379 17.57 -14.41 20.31
C ILE A 379 17.33 -15.22 19.05
N SER A 380 17.63 -16.52 19.07
CA SER A 380 17.27 -17.42 17.97
C SER A 380 15.75 -17.64 17.91
N LEU A 381 15.24 -18.01 16.74
CA LEU A 381 13.84 -18.41 16.57
C LEU A 381 13.50 -19.59 17.49
N THR A 382 14.42 -20.53 17.68
CA THR A 382 14.19 -21.68 18.56
C THR A 382 13.97 -21.24 20.00
N GLU A 383 14.79 -20.33 20.51
CA GLU A 383 14.62 -19.76 21.87
C GLU A 383 13.30 -18.99 21.98
N TYR A 384 12.95 -18.19 20.98
CA TYR A 384 11.66 -17.50 20.94
C TYR A 384 10.49 -18.50 21.04
N LEU A 385 10.54 -19.59 20.27
CA LEU A 385 9.49 -20.61 20.30
C LEU A 385 9.40 -21.31 21.65
N SER A 386 10.54 -21.60 22.30
CA SER A 386 10.57 -22.14 23.66
C SER A 386 9.97 -21.18 24.67
N ILE A 387 10.30 -19.88 24.61
CA ILE A 387 9.69 -18.85 25.47
C ILE A 387 8.17 -18.85 25.30
N CYS A 388 7.67 -18.96 24.07
CA CYS A 388 6.24 -19.04 23.85
C CYS A 388 5.62 -20.31 24.44
N GLU A 389 6.26 -21.48 24.30
CA GLU A 389 5.79 -22.75 24.88
C GLU A 389 5.68 -22.68 26.40
N GLU A 390 6.72 -22.16 27.05
CA GLU A 390 6.76 -21.96 28.50
C GLU A 390 5.67 -21.01 29.00
N ASN A 391 5.20 -20.09 28.14
CA ASN A 391 4.16 -19.11 28.44
C ASN A 391 2.77 -19.48 27.92
N GLY A 392 2.57 -20.74 27.50
CA GLY A 392 1.25 -21.33 27.25
C GLY A 392 0.88 -21.54 25.78
N PHE A 393 1.75 -21.20 24.83
CA PHE A 393 1.48 -21.46 23.41
C PHE A 393 1.67 -22.94 23.07
N LYS A 394 0.70 -23.52 22.34
CA LYS A 394 0.71 -24.94 21.95
C LYS A 394 1.16 -25.13 20.51
N LYS A 395 0.59 -24.37 19.57
CA LYS A 395 0.87 -24.51 18.14
C LYS A 395 2.03 -23.63 17.71
N ARG A 396 2.72 -24.02 16.64
CA ARG A 396 3.85 -23.23 16.10
C ARG A 396 3.33 -21.98 15.38
N GLU A 397 2.22 -22.13 14.69
CA GLU A 397 1.56 -21.10 13.89
C GLU A 397 1.17 -19.91 14.77
N ASP A 398 0.51 -20.17 15.91
CA ASP A 398 0.14 -19.15 16.91
C ASP A 398 1.36 -18.34 17.40
N LYS A 399 2.51 -19.00 17.60
CA LYS A 399 3.76 -18.35 18.03
C LYS A 399 4.30 -17.44 16.93
N LEU A 400 4.31 -17.92 15.68
CA LEU A 400 4.76 -17.12 14.54
C LEU A 400 3.82 -15.95 14.26
N GLN A 401 2.51 -16.11 14.47
CA GLN A 401 1.54 -15.03 14.42
C GLN A 401 1.86 -13.94 15.44
N LEU A 402 2.10 -14.30 16.70
CA LEU A 402 2.52 -13.35 17.74
C LEU A 402 3.81 -12.64 17.33
N SER A 403 4.82 -13.37 16.85
CA SER A 403 6.09 -12.76 16.45
C SER A 403 5.90 -11.73 15.34
N GLY A 404 5.08 -12.04 14.34
CA GLY A 404 4.72 -11.10 13.30
C GLY A 404 3.95 -9.91 13.86
N TYR A 405 3.02 -10.12 14.79
CA TYR A 405 2.29 -9.03 15.44
C TYR A 405 3.21 -8.08 16.21
N LEU A 406 4.16 -8.61 16.98
CA LEU A 406 5.16 -7.82 17.70
C LEU A 406 6.12 -7.09 16.75
N HIS A 407 6.42 -7.69 15.59
CA HIS A 407 7.16 -7.04 14.51
C HIS A 407 6.42 -5.84 13.93
N ASP A 408 5.14 -6.00 13.62
CA ASP A 408 4.28 -4.93 13.09
C ASP A 408 4.11 -3.80 14.12
N LEU A 409 4.04 -4.16 15.41
CA LEU A 409 4.07 -3.21 16.52
C LEU A 409 5.46 -2.62 16.79
N GLY A 410 6.53 -3.05 16.11
CA GLY A 410 7.89 -2.55 16.30
C GLY A 410 8.48 -2.80 17.69
N VAL A 411 7.93 -3.79 18.42
CA VAL A 411 8.46 -4.25 19.72
C VAL A 411 9.76 -5.02 19.49
N CYS A 412 9.77 -5.91 18.50
CA CYS A 412 10.94 -6.63 18.04
C CYS A 412 10.99 -6.59 16.50
N LEU A 413 12.06 -7.11 15.89
CA LEU A 413 12.10 -7.36 14.45
C LEU A 413 12.22 -8.87 14.19
N ASN A 414 11.29 -9.41 13.39
CA ASN A 414 11.38 -10.77 12.89
C ASN A 414 10.86 -10.82 11.44
N PHE A 415 11.72 -11.30 10.54
CA PHE A 415 11.49 -11.31 9.10
C PHE A 415 11.27 -12.73 8.61
N GLN A 416 10.07 -13.26 8.81
CA GLN A 416 9.74 -14.67 8.61
C GLN A 416 9.88 -15.13 7.14
N ASP A 417 9.74 -14.20 6.20
CA ASP A 417 9.85 -14.37 4.75
C ASP A 417 11.31 -14.38 4.24
N ASP A 418 12.29 -14.00 5.08
CA ASP A 418 13.70 -13.98 4.70
C ASP A 418 14.44 -15.24 5.19
N PRO A 419 15.13 -16.00 4.32
CA PRO A 419 15.76 -17.27 4.69
C PRO A 419 16.86 -17.19 5.76
N LEU A 420 17.49 -16.03 5.91
CA LEU A 420 18.55 -15.81 6.91
C LEU A 420 17.95 -15.17 8.16
N LEU A 421 17.19 -14.08 8.00
CA LEU A 421 16.66 -13.32 9.12
C LEU A 421 15.53 -14.05 9.87
N ASN A 422 14.82 -14.99 9.25
CA ASN A 422 13.76 -15.75 9.93
C ASN A 422 14.25 -16.60 11.10
N LYS A 423 15.57 -16.83 11.20
CA LYS A 423 16.20 -17.60 12.28
C LYS A 423 16.47 -16.77 13.52
N THR A 424 16.28 -15.45 13.46
CA THR A 424 16.68 -14.52 14.51
C THR A 424 15.56 -13.54 14.82
N VAL A 425 15.24 -13.39 16.10
CA VAL A 425 14.32 -12.36 16.60
C VAL A 425 15.17 -11.26 17.24
N ILE A 426 15.22 -10.09 16.61
CA ILE A 426 15.91 -8.92 17.16
C ILE A 426 15.00 -8.28 18.21
N LEU A 427 15.28 -8.53 19.49
CA LEU A 427 14.51 -8.01 20.62
C LEU A 427 14.63 -6.51 20.78
N LYS A 428 15.78 -5.93 20.41
CA LYS A 428 16.06 -4.50 20.52
C LYS A 428 16.21 -3.88 19.14
N PRO A 429 15.14 -3.39 18.49
CA PRO A 429 15.22 -2.72 17.19
C PRO A 429 16.23 -1.56 17.18
N GLY A 430 16.36 -0.84 18.30
CA GLY A 430 17.38 0.20 18.54
C GLY A 430 18.82 -0.27 18.24
N TRP A 431 19.17 -1.48 18.66
CA TRP A 431 20.51 -2.04 18.47
C TRP A 431 20.81 -2.34 16.99
N GLY A 432 19.84 -2.91 16.27
CA GLY A 432 19.98 -3.21 14.84
C GLY A 432 20.12 -1.94 14.01
N LYS A 433 19.31 -0.90 14.32
CA LYS A 433 19.43 0.43 13.71
C LYS A 433 20.80 1.04 13.93
N ALA A 434 21.30 1.02 15.17
CA ALA A 434 22.62 1.55 15.48
C ALA A 434 23.74 0.87 14.67
N ALA A 435 23.60 -0.43 14.37
CA ALA A 435 24.55 -1.13 13.50
C ALA A 435 24.52 -0.59 12.07
N VAL A 436 23.32 -0.42 11.50
CA VAL A 436 23.13 0.14 10.15
C VAL A 436 23.75 1.54 10.05
N TYR A 437 23.50 2.41 11.04
CA TYR A 437 24.08 3.75 11.07
C TYR A 437 25.60 3.72 11.19
N LYS A 438 26.16 2.85 12.04
CA LYS A 438 27.62 2.66 12.12
C LYS A 438 28.24 2.31 10.76
N ALA A 439 27.54 1.54 9.92
CA ALA A 439 28.02 1.20 8.58
C ALA A 439 27.92 2.38 7.60
N LEU A 440 26.78 3.07 7.57
CA LEU A 440 26.53 4.17 6.63
C LEU A 440 27.29 5.46 6.98
N ASP A 441 27.54 5.72 8.26
CA ASP A 441 28.27 6.89 8.75
C ASP A 441 29.78 6.66 8.80
N ASN A 442 30.25 5.47 8.41
CA ASN A 442 31.66 5.17 8.45
C ASN A 442 32.43 5.97 7.38
N GLN A 443 33.48 6.68 7.80
CA GLN A 443 34.27 7.53 6.91
C GLN A 443 34.88 6.77 5.72
N LYS A 444 35.37 5.54 5.93
CA LYS A 444 35.93 4.73 4.83
C LYS A 444 34.86 4.36 3.80
N VAL A 445 33.65 4.04 4.25
CA VAL A 445 32.52 3.73 3.37
C VAL A 445 32.10 4.98 2.59
N TYR A 446 32.05 6.14 3.26
CA TYR A 446 31.75 7.42 2.64
C TYR A 446 32.79 7.82 1.58
N ASP A 447 34.09 7.77 1.92
CA ASP A 447 35.19 8.12 1.02
C ASP A 447 35.27 7.19 -0.20
N ASN A 448 34.82 5.95 -0.05
CA ASN A 448 34.69 4.98 -1.13
C ASN A 448 33.35 5.08 -1.89
N PHE A 449 32.63 6.20 -1.78
CA PHE A 449 31.35 6.46 -2.44
C PHE A 449 30.30 5.38 -2.17
N GLY A 450 30.21 4.91 -0.92
CA GLY A 450 29.25 3.89 -0.50
C GLY A 450 29.68 2.46 -0.80
N LYS A 451 30.87 2.23 -1.36
CA LYS A 451 31.39 0.88 -1.62
C LYS A 451 32.06 0.30 -0.38
N PHE A 452 31.68 -0.92 0.00
CA PHE A 452 32.24 -1.63 1.16
C PHE A 452 32.21 -3.15 0.98
N THR A 453 32.92 -3.85 1.85
CA THR A 453 33.01 -5.31 1.89
C THR A 453 32.53 -5.89 3.22
N LYS A 454 32.37 -7.22 3.30
CA LYS A 454 32.12 -7.88 4.59
C LYS A 454 33.25 -7.64 5.59
N ASP A 455 34.50 -7.60 5.14
CA ASP A 455 35.65 -7.32 6.01
C ASP A 455 35.59 -5.89 6.58
N ASP A 456 35.14 -4.93 5.77
CA ASP A 456 34.89 -3.56 6.27
C ASP A 456 33.82 -3.57 7.35
N LEU A 457 32.72 -4.30 7.14
CA LEU A 457 31.65 -4.43 8.14
C LEU A 457 32.10 -5.14 9.41
N SER A 458 32.92 -6.18 9.31
CA SER A 458 33.49 -6.84 10.49
C SER A 458 34.39 -5.91 11.31
N ASN A 459 35.11 -5.00 10.66
CA ASN A 459 35.88 -3.94 11.33
C ASN A 459 34.97 -2.87 11.94
N ILE A 460 33.89 -2.48 11.26
CA ILE A 460 32.93 -1.49 11.76
C ILE A 460 32.15 -2.04 12.97
N TRP A 461 31.78 -3.31 12.90
CA TRP A 461 31.02 -4.04 13.92
C TRP A 461 31.92 -4.97 14.75
N HIS A 462 33.14 -4.51 15.07
CA HIS A 462 34.12 -5.26 15.85
C HIS A 462 33.73 -5.45 17.32
N GLU A 463 32.82 -4.61 17.83
CA GLU A 463 32.32 -4.70 19.20
C GLU A 463 31.63 -6.05 19.46
N ASP A 464 31.92 -6.68 20.61
CA ASP A 464 31.39 -8.00 21.00
C ASP A 464 29.86 -8.11 20.86
N ARG A 465 29.15 -7.00 21.06
CA ARG A 465 27.69 -6.92 20.93
C ARG A 465 27.17 -7.21 19.52
N TYR A 466 28.04 -7.25 18.51
CA TYR A 466 27.71 -7.54 17.10
C TYR A 466 28.40 -8.79 16.53
N ALA A 467 29.31 -9.42 17.28
CA ALA A 467 30.25 -10.42 16.75
C ALA A 467 29.60 -11.59 15.98
N ASN A 468 28.41 -12.03 16.37
CA ASN A 468 27.70 -13.17 15.76
C ASN A 468 26.51 -12.76 14.86
N MET A 469 26.46 -11.50 14.43
CA MET A 469 25.30 -10.94 13.73
C MET A 469 25.66 -10.20 12.44
N HIS A 470 26.91 -10.27 11.97
CA HIS A 470 27.36 -9.49 10.81
C HIS A 470 26.57 -9.82 9.55
N ASP A 471 26.29 -11.09 9.30
CA ASP A 471 25.54 -11.52 8.11
C ASP A 471 24.07 -11.13 8.21
N GLU A 472 23.45 -11.27 9.37
CA GLU A 472 22.07 -10.85 9.64
C GLU A 472 21.94 -9.32 9.52
N LEU A 473 22.88 -8.55 10.05
CA LEU A 473 22.84 -7.08 9.98
C LEU A 473 23.06 -6.58 8.54
N LEU A 474 23.92 -7.24 7.78
CA LEU A 474 24.06 -6.95 6.35
C LEU A 474 22.79 -7.31 5.58
N GLN A 475 22.21 -8.48 5.85
CA GLN A 475 20.95 -8.88 5.21
C GLN A 475 19.80 -7.94 5.60
N LEU A 476 19.81 -7.41 6.82
CA LEU A 476 18.88 -6.37 7.25
C LEU A 476 19.01 -5.10 6.40
N MET A 477 20.24 -4.66 6.11
CA MET A 477 20.49 -3.51 5.21
C MET A 477 19.98 -3.77 3.79
N ILE A 478 20.17 -4.98 3.26
CA ILE A 478 19.68 -5.39 1.93
C ILE A 478 18.15 -5.42 1.92
N LYS A 479 17.54 -6.04 2.93
CA LYS A 479 16.08 -6.13 3.07
C LYS A 479 15.41 -4.75 3.16
N PHE A 480 16.10 -3.80 3.78
CA PHE A 480 15.70 -2.40 3.84
C PHE A 480 16.07 -1.58 2.61
N LYS A 481 16.52 -2.21 1.52
CA LYS A 481 16.93 -1.55 0.28
C LYS A 481 17.93 -0.41 0.49
N LEU A 482 18.86 -0.58 1.44
CA LEU A 482 19.90 0.41 1.75
C LEU A 482 21.21 0.12 1.02
N CYS A 483 21.41 -1.13 0.60
CA CYS A 483 22.55 -1.54 -0.18
C CYS A 483 22.19 -2.76 -1.05
N TYR A 484 23.05 -3.03 -2.02
CA TYR A 484 22.98 -4.24 -2.85
C TYR A 484 24.37 -4.83 -3.03
N LYS A 485 24.41 -6.13 -3.36
CA LYS A 485 25.65 -6.84 -3.70
C LYS A 485 25.93 -6.69 -5.19
N ILE A 486 27.16 -6.39 -5.58
CA ILE A 486 27.52 -6.36 -7.01
C ILE A 486 27.51 -7.80 -7.56
N PRO A 487 26.71 -8.11 -8.60
CA PRO A 487 26.67 -9.43 -9.22
C PRO A 487 28.05 -9.92 -9.65
N GLY A 488 28.32 -11.22 -9.45
CA GLY A 488 29.60 -11.84 -9.85
C GLY A 488 30.80 -11.52 -8.94
N THR A 489 30.65 -10.65 -7.95
CA THR A 489 31.68 -10.42 -6.91
C THR A 489 31.33 -11.17 -5.64
N SER A 490 32.32 -11.74 -4.95
CA SER A 490 32.05 -12.52 -3.74
C SER A 490 31.74 -11.65 -2.51
N GLN A 491 32.23 -10.39 -2.46
CA GLN A 491 32.27 -9.62 -1.21
C GLN A 491 32.09 -8.10 -1.36
N ILE A 492 31.57 -7.56 -2.48
CA ILE A 492 31.45 -6.11 -2.67
C ILE A 492 29.98 -5.68 -2.68
N TYR A 493 29.70 -4.63 -1.90
CA TYR A 493 28.40 -4.02 -1.73
C TYR A 493 28.46 -2.53 -2.01
N ILE A 494 27.33 -1.95 -2.42
CA ILE A 494 27.16 -0.52 -2.66
C ILE A 494 25.94 -0.02 -1.88
N ALA A 495 26.11 1.07 -1.13
CA ALA A 495 25.04 1.87 -0.54
C ALA A 495 24.75 3.10 -1.42
N PRO A 496 23.70 3.10 -2.28
CA PRO A 496 23.50 4.11 -3.32
C PRO A 496 23.34 5.54 -2.81
N GLN A 497 22.84 5.71 -1.59
CA GLN A 497 22.68 6.99 -0.92
C GLN A 497 24.00 7.72 -0.64
N LEU A 498 25.13 7.01 -0.67
CA LEU A 498 26.48 7.55 -0.48
C LEU A 498 27.26 7.69 -1.80
N LEU A 499 26.64 7.38 -2.95
CA LEU A 499 27.27 7.58 -4.24
C LEU A 499 27.52 9.07 -4.52
N THR A 500 28.41 9.34 -5.46
CA THR A 500 28.63 10.70 -5.97
C THR A 500 27.40 11.24 -6.69
N GLU A 501 27.21 12.55 -6.63
CA GLU A 501 26.22 13.27 -7.47
C GLU A 501 26.69 13.41 -8.93
N ALA A 502 27.99 13.23 -9.18
CA ALA A 502 28.55 13.36 -10.51
C ALA A 502 28.05 12.24 -11.44
N GLN A 503 27.29 12.62 -12.46
CA GLN A 503 26.86 11.70 -13.51
C GLN A 503 28.09 11.25 -14.33
N PRO A 504 28.31 9.93 -14.51
CA PRO A 504 29.39 9.42 -15.34
C PRO A 504 29.15 9.68 -16.83
N GLU A 505 30.21 9.72 -17.63
CA GLU A 505 30.11 9.74 -19.09
C GLU A 505 29.80 8.32 -19.62
N TYR A 506 28.84 8.24 -20.54
CA TYR A 506 28.43 7.00 -21.21
C TYR A 506 27.86 7.28 -22.60
N ASP A 507 27.93 6.28 -23.48
CA ASP A 507 27.37 6.35 -24.83
C ASP A 507 25.86 6.14 -24.80
N TRP A 508 25.12 7.11 -25.34
CA TRP A 508 23.66 7.07 -25.43
C TRP A 508 23.17 7.37 -26.86
N ASP A 509 22.30 6.51 -27.40
CA ASP A 509 21.61 6.81 -28.66
C ASP A 509 20.47 7.78 -28.42
N GLU A 510 20.64 9.02 -28.88
CA GLU A 510 19.63 10.08 -28.78
C GLU A 510 18.44 9.87 -29.75
N ASN A 511 18.55 8.94 -30.71
CA ASN A 511 17.51 8.66 -31.69
C ASN A 511 16.50 7.62 -31.20
N ASN A 512 15.24 7.75 -31.65
CA ASN A 512 14.18 6.75 -31.43
C ASN A 512 14.04 6.33 -29.95
N ASN A 513 14.23 7.26 -29.01
CA ASN A 513 14.03 7.01 -27.60
C ASN A 513 12.55 6.88 -27.26
N LEU A 514 12.24 5.97 -26.33
CA LEU A 514 10.98 6.00 -25.60
C LEU A 514 11.18 6.81 -24.32
N ILE A 515 10.33 7.80 -24.09
CA ILE A 515 10.51 8.74 -22.96
C ILE A 515 9.27 8.70 -22.08
N LEU A 516 9.46 8.58 -20.77
CA LEU A 516 8.39 8.69 -19.79
C LEU A 516 8.85 9.55 -18.62
N ARG A 517 7.93 10.26 -17.97
CA ARG A 517 8.26 11.08 -16.80
C ARG A 517 7.30 10.82 -15.65
N TYR A 518 7.81 10.93 -14.43
CA TYR A 518 7.00 11.05 -13.22
C TYR A 518 7.20 12.45 -12.65
N THR A 519 6.12 13.14 -12.29
CA THR A 519 6.19 14.41 -11.55
C THR A 519 5.46 14.31 -10.23
N TYR A 520 5.97 14.96 -9.19
CA TYR A 520 5.43 14.84 -7.84
C TYR A 520 4.95 16.18 -7.29
N GLU A 521 3.82 16.16 -6.58
CA GLU A 521 3.41 17.32 -5.78
C GLU A 521 4.42 17.54 -4.63
N PHE A 522 4.82 16.45 -3.97
CA PHE A 522 5.91 16.40 -2.99
C PHE A 522 6.75 15.15 -3.27
N MET A 523 8.07 15.30 -3.36
CA MET A 523 8.98 14.20 -3.68
C MET A 523 9.78 13.82 -2.44
N PRO A 524 9.51 12.66 -1.79
CA PRO A 524 10.33 12.17 -0.69
C PRO A 524 11.71 11.76 -1.21
N LYS A 525 12.75 11.97 -0.40
CA LYS A 525 14.10 11.53 -0.73
C LYS A 525 14.20 10.00 -0.74
N GLY A 526 15.04 9.47 -1.62
CA GLY A 526 15.39 8.04 -1.68
C GLY A 526 14.56 7.17 -2.61
N ILE A 527 13.63 7.72 -3.40
CA ILE A 527 12.90 6.93 -4.42
C ILE A 527 13.91 6.32 -5.40
N ILE A 528 14.84 7.13 -5.94
CA ILE A 528 15.81 6.66 -6.92
C ILE A 528 16.82 5.68 -6.34
N THR A 529 17.27 5.86 -5.09
CA THR A 529 18.21 4.94 -4.44
C THR A 529 17.56 3.58 -4.17
N GLN A 530 16.30 3.55 -3.74
CA GLN A 530 15.54 2.30 -3.62
C GLN A 530 15.33 1.62 -4.98
N PHE A 531 15.09 2.40 -6.03
CA PHE A 531 14.97 1.90 -7.40
C PHE A 531 16.28 1.28 -7.90
N ILE A 532 17.41 1.94 -7.64
CA ILE A 532 18.75 1.43 -7.95
C ILE A 532 18.98 0.08 -7.26
N VAL A 533 18.67 -0.03 -5.95
CA VAL A 533 18.80 -1.30 -5.24
C VAL A 533 17.89 -2.38 -5.84
N ALA A 534 16.65 -2.03 -6.21
CA ALA A 534 15.73 -3.00 -6.78
C ALA A 534 16.14 -3.48 -8.18
N MET A 535 16.76 -2.63 -8.99
CA MET A 535 17.15 -2.91 -10.38
C MET A 535 18.65 -3.23 -10.54
N HIS A 536 19.37 -3.47 -9.44
CA HIS A 536 20.83 -3.53 -9.43
C HIS A 536 21.44 -4.59 -10.37
N GLU A 537 20.76 -5.72 -10.56
CA GLU A 537 21.23 -6.80 -11.45
C GLU A 537 21.32 -6.35 -12.92
N ASP A 538 20.45 -5.42 -13.33
CA ASP A 538 20.37 -4.92 -14.69
C ASP A 538 21.27 -3.67 -14.91
N ILE A 539 22.07 -3.22 -13.92
CA ILE A 539 22.96 -2.05 -14.09
C ILE A 539 24.04 -2.35 -15.13
N GLU A 540 24.16 -1.49 -16.15
CA GLU A 540 25.13 -1.68 -17.24
C GLU A 540 26.56 -1.68 -16.68
N GLU A 541 27.25 -2.80 -16.91
CA GLU A 541 28.63 -3.06 -16.47
C GLU A 541 28.87 -2.90 -14.96
N GLN A 542 27.81 -2.79 -14.16
CA GLN A 542 27.88 -2.43 -12.74
C GLN A 542 28.67 -1.14 -12.47
N LYS A 543 28.72 -0.24 -13.47
CA LYS A 543 29.53 0.98 -13.46
C LYS A 543 28.69 2.24 -13.57
N TYR A 544 27.60 2.20 -14.35
CA TYR A 544 26.83 3.38 -14.70
C TYR A 544 25.71 3.66 -13.70
N VAL A 545 26.11 4.05 -12.49
CA VAL A 545 25.22 4.38 -11.38
C VAL A 545 25.80 5.52 -10.55
N TRP A 546 24.96 6.47 -10.15
CA TRP A 546 25.30 7.61 -9.31
C TRP A 546 24.11 7.93 -8.41
N LYS A 547 24.25 8.87 -7.48
CA LYS A 547 23.26 9.10 -6.42
C LYS A 547 21.86 9.45 -6.94
N SER A 548 21.78 10.16 -8.07
CA SER A 548 20.55 10.64 -8.68
C SER A 548 20.17 9.90 -9.98
N GLY A 549 20.83 8.80 -10.35
CA GLY A 549 20.46 8.08 -11.56
C GLY A 549 21.26 6.82 -11.87
N VAL A 550 20.80 6.11 -12.90
CA VAL A 550 21.33 4.80 -13.28
C VAL A 550 21.08 4.49 -14.76
N ILE A 551 22.02 3.77 -15.37
CA ILE A 551 21.85 3.13 -16.68
C ILE A 551 21.66 1.63 -16.49
N LEU A 552 20.54 1.12 -16.99
CA LEU A 552 20.18 -0.28 -16.99
C LEU A 552 20.32 -0.84 -18.40
N LYS A 553 20.73 -2.10 -18.51
CA LYS A 553 20.81 -2.83 -19.78
C LYS A 553 20.18 -4.20 -19.63
N LYS A 554 19.21 -4.47 -20.49
CA LYS A 554 18.53 -5.76 -20.56
C LYS A 554 18.43 -6.18 -22.02
N GLU A 555 19.04 -7.31 -22.34
CA GLU A 555 19.17 -7.79 -23.73
C GLU A 555 19.77 -6.71 -24.65
N GLN A 556 18.97 -6.20 -25.59
CA GLN A 556 19.33 -5.20 -26.60
C GLN A 556 18.70 -3.82 -26.32
N ALA A 557 18.13 -3.62 -25.13
CA ALA A 557 17.61 -2.33 -24.66
C ALA A 557 18.49 -1.74 -23.57
N LYS A 558 18.57 -0.41 -23.54
CA LYS A 558 19.15 0.36 -22.43
C LYS A 558 18.14 1.35 -21.88
N ALA A 559 18.10 1.53 -20.57
CA ALA A 559 17.26 2.51 -19.90
C ALA A 559 18.11 3.47 -19.07
N GLU A 560 17.93 4.77 -19.30
CA GLU A 560 18.44 5.84 -18.46
C GLU A 560 17.31 6.30 -17.54
N VAL A 561 17.55 6.26 -16.23
CA VAL A 561 16.60 6.72 -15.21
C VAL A 561 17.28 7.77 -14.32
N ILE A 562 16.79 9.01 -14.35
CA ILE A 562 17.40 10.15 -13.64
C ILE A 562 16.35 10.86 -12.80
N GLU A 563 16.71 11.13 -11.54
CA GLU A 563 15.99 11.99 -10.62
C GLU A 563 16.46 13.45 -10.76
N TYR A 564 15.51 14.34 -11.03
CA TYR A 564 15.70 15.79 -10.94
C TYR A 564 14.95 16.31 -9.71
N TYR A 565 15.55 16.16 -8.53
CA TYR A 565 14.90 16.46 -7.25
C TYR A 565 14.34 17.89 -7.18
N GLY A 566 15.11 18.90 -7.62
CA GLY A 566 14.65 20.29 -7.65
C GLY A 566 13.45 20.56 -8.58
N LYS A 567 13.23 19.69 -9.57
CA LYS A 567 12.05 19.72 -10.46
C LYS A 567 10.93 18.79 -10.00
N ARG A 568 11.15 18.03 -8.92
CA ARG A 568 10.26 16.94 -8.47
C ARG A 568 9.89 16.03 -9.63
N GLU A 569 10.89 15.59 -10.38
CA GLU A 569 10.73 14.80 -11.60
C GLU A 569 11.65 13.58 -11.60
N ILE A 570 11.16 12.42 -12.06
CA ILE A 570 11.99 11.31 -12.53
C ILE A 570 11.79 11.18 -14.04
N LYS A 571 12.88 11.26 -14.80
CA LYS A 571 12.88 11.09 -16.25
C LYS A 571 13.42 9.72 -16.61
N ILE A 572 12.72 9.03 -17.51
CA ILE A 572 13.12 7.74 -18.06
C ILE A 572 13.28 7.88 -19.57
N ARG A 573 14.42 7.44 -20.11
CA ARG A 573 14.65 7.29 -21.54
C ARG A 573 15.08 5.86 -21.84
N ILE A 574 14.55 5.27 -22.91
CA ILE A 574 14.91 3.90 -23.31
C ILE A 574 15.22 3.86 -24.79
N SER A 575 16.38 3.32 -25.12
CA SER A 575 16.88 3.09 -26.47
C SER A 575 17.05 1.58 -26.73
N GLY A 576 17.21 1.22 -28.01
CA GLY A 576 17.43 -0.17 -28.43
C GLY A 576 16.16 -0.97 -28.76
N GLN A 577 16.35 -2.26 -29.02
CA GLN A 577 15.28 -3.19 -29.38
C GLN A 577 14.48 -3.59 -28.14
N GLN A 578 13.19 -3.91 -28.29
CA GLN A 578 12.30 -4.26 -27.15
C GLN A 578 12.18 -3.18 -26.06
N LYS A 579 12.43 -1.90 -26.38
CA LYS A 579 12.33 -0.77 -25.44
C LYS A 579 11.01 -0.67 -24.66
N ARG A 580 9.89 -1.18 -25.20
CA ARG A 580 8.57 -1.21 -24.52
C ARG A 580 8.54 -2.21 -23.36
N ASP A 581 9.19 -3.36 -23.50
CA ASP A 581 9.28 -4.36 -22.44
C ASP A 581 10.13 -3.84 -21.27
N LEU A 582 11.30 -3.25 -21.57
CA LEU A 582 12.13 -2.64 -20.54
C LEU A 582 11.43 -1.43 -19.88
N MET A 583 10.67 -0.62 -20.63
CA MET A 583 9.84 0.45 -20.04
C MET A 583 8.81 -0.09 -19.06
N THR A 584 8.16 -1.21 -19.40
CA THR A 584 7.17 -1.85 -18.54
C THR A 584 7.80 -2.35 -17.24
N ILE A 585 9.00 -2.92 -17.30
CA ILE A 585 9.75 -3.37 -16.11
C ILE A 585 10.15 -2.18 -15.22
N VAL A 586 10.77 -1.16 -15.82
CA VAL A 586 11.22 0.04 -15.09
C VAL A 586 10.06 0.75 -14.43
N THR A 587 8.96 0.95 -15.16
CA THR A 587 7.77 1.62 -14.62
C THR A 587 7.08 0.79 -13.55
N TYR A 588 7.04 -0.53 -13.69
CA TYR A 588 6.48 -1.43 -12.68
C TYR A 588 7.23 -1.32 -11.34
N GLU A 589 8.56 -1.35 -11.32
CA GLU A 589 9.30 -1.27 -10.07
C GLU A 589 9.21 0.13 -9.44
N LEU A 590 9.18 1.20 -10.24
CA LEU A 590 8.90 2.55 -9.73
C LEU A 590 7.50 2.67 -9.11
N ASP A 591 6.46 2.20 -9.80
CA ASP A 591 5.10 2.21 -9.26
C ASP A 591 4.99 1.39 -7.97
N LYS A 592 5.74 0.28 -7.88
CA LYS A 592 5.80 -0.56 -6.68
C LYS A 592 6.39 0.21 -5.49
N ILE A 593 7.45 1.00 -5.72
CA ILE A 593 8.04 1.90 -4.72
C ILE A 593 7.05 3.02 -4.38
N HIS A 594 6.39 3.67 -5.35
CA HIS A 594 5.39 4.70 -5.03
C HIS A 594 4.25 4.17 -4.15
N SER A 595 3.84 2.93 -4.39
CA SER A 595 2.78 2.28 -3.62
C SER A 595 3.20 1.95 -2.19
N SER A 596 4.50 1.81 -1.88
CA SER A 596 4.97 1.52 -0.52
C SER A 596 4.72 2.68 0.44
N TYR A 597 4.49 3.88 -0.06
CA TYR A 597 4.06 5.05 0.72
C TYR A 597 2.56 5.04 1.01
N ASN A 598 2.00 3.88 1.40
CA ASN A 598 0.58 3.68 1.71
C ASN A 598 -0.40 4.19 0.63
N ASN A 599 0.05 4.24 -0.63
CA ASN A 599 -0.69 4.86 -1.76
C ASN A 599 -1.09 6.33 -1.53
N ARG A 600 -0.40 7.06 -0.63
CA ARG A 600 -0.63 8.48 -0.35
C ARG A 600 0.26 9.42 -1.16
N LEU A 601 1.33 8.88 -1.76
CA LEU A 601 2.23 9.67 -2.60
C LEU A 601 1.47 10.20 -3.82
N LYS A 602 1.39 11.52 -3.94
CA LYS A 602 0.74 12.19 -5.07
C LYS A 602 1.73 12.45 -6.19
N TYR A 603 1.57 11.71 -7.27
CA TYR A 603 2.41 11.82 -8.46
C TYR A 603 1.58 11.75 -9.74
N ASN A 604 2.15 12.22 -10.85
CA ASN A 604 1.58 12.09 -12.17
C ASN A 604 2.57 11.29 -13.04
N LYS A 605 2.10 10.18 -13.60
CA LYS A 605 2.78 9.49 -14.70
C LYS A 605 2.46 10.22 -16.00
N LEU A 606 3.48 10.61 -16.74
CA LEU A 606 3.37 11.43 -17.94
C LEU A 606 3.75 10.61 -19.19
N ILE A 607 2.77 10.42 -20.06
CA ILE A 607 2.89 9.70 -21.33
C ILE A 607 3.24 10.69 -22.45
N PRO A 608 4.28 10.43 -23.25
CA PRO A 608 4.68 11.32 -24.33
C PRO A 608 3.68 11.26 -25.49
N CYS A 609 3.54 12.36 -26.21
CA CYS A 609 2.84 12.40 -27.48
C CYS A 609 3.65 11.68 -28.56
N ASN A 610 2.98 10.87 -29.38
CA ASN A 610 3.58 10.11 -30.48
C ASN A 610 3.35 10.75 -31.86
N CYS A 611 2.80 11.97 -31.93
CA CYS A 611 2.56 12.67 -33.19
C CYS A 611 3.87 12.97 -33.94
N ALA A 612 3.80 13.28 -35.23
CA ALA A 612 4.99 13.56 -36.05
C ALA A 612 5.89 14.69 -35.51
N ALA A 613 5.31 15.69 -34.82
CA ALA A 613 6.06 16.78 -34.20
C ALA A 613 6.73 16.41 -32.87
N CYS A 614 6.28 15.33 -32.21
CA CYS A 614 6.81 14.89 -30.92
C CYS A 614 7.68 13.64 -31.04
N LYS A 615 7.41 12.80 -32.05
CA LYS A 615 8.14 11.56 -32.30
C LYS A 615 9.62 11.85 -32.53
N ASN A 616 10.48 11.06 -31.87
CA ASN A 616 11.94 11.20 -31.88
C ASN A 616 12.48 12.52 -31.28
N THR A 617 11.65 13.31 -30.61
CA THR A 617 12.13 14.49 -29.87
C THR A 617 12.48 14.14 -28.43
N GLN A 618 13.43 14.86 -27.83
CA GLN A 618 13.79 14.70 -26.42
C GLN A 618 12.80 15.39 -25.46
N ASN A 619 11.95 16.27 -26.00
CA ASN A 619 10.93 17.02 -25.25
C ASN A 619 9.57 16.98 -25.98
N PRO A 620 8.94 15.79 -26.08
CA PRO A 620 7.60 15.69 -26.63
C PRO A 620 6.59 16.41 -25.72
N HIS A 621 5.41 16.70 -26.25
CA HIS A 621 4.28 17.07 -25.39
C HIS A 621 3.91 15.89 -24.48
N PHE A 622 3.50 16.13 -23.24
CA PHE A 622 3.19 15.08 -22.27
C PHE A 622 1.75 15.17 -21.77
N TYR A 623 1.12 14.00 -21.60
CA TYR A 623 -0.21 13.86 -21.02
C TYR A 623 -0.16 13.10 -19.71
N LYS A 624 -1.00 13.50 -18.75
CA LYS A 624 -1.21 12.74 -17.52
C LYS A 624 -1.89 11.41 -17.85
N PHE A 625 -1.28 10.29 -17.46
CA PHE A 625 -1.80 8.95 -17.73
C PHE A 625 -3.22 8.74 -17.20
N GLU A 626 -3.49 9.18 -15.97
CA GLU A 626 -4.83 9.09 -15.38
C GLU A 626 -5.88 9.87 -16.18
N LYS A 627 -5.51 10.99 -16.80
CA LYS A 627 -6.40 11.76 -17.67
C LYS A 627 -6.64 11.07 -19.01
N LEU A 628 -5.65 10.38 -19.56
CA LEU A 628 -5.83 9.54 -20.74
C LEU A 628 -6.81 8.39 -20.44
N LYS A 629 -6.65 7.70 -19.31
CA LYS A 629 -7.58 6.66 -18.84
C LYS A 629 -8.99 7.20 -18.61
N GLU A 630 -9.13 8.33 -17.93
CA GLU A 630 -10.43 8.99 -17.70
C GLU A 630 -11.13 9.30 -19.03
N ARG A 631 -10.39 9.76 -20.05
CA ARG A 631 -10.94 10.04 -21.38
C ARG A 631 -11.41 8.76 -22.09
N LEU A 632 -10.60 7.70 -22.10
CA LEU A 632 -11.00 6.40 -22.65
C LEU A 632 -12.26 5.86 -21.95
N ASN A 633 -12.32 5.95 -20.63
CA ASN A 633 -13.48 5.56 -19.83
C ASN A 633 -14.74 6.39 -20.19
N ASN A 634 -14.57 7.63 -20.64
CA ASN A 634 -15.64 8.50 -21.13
C ASN A 634 -15.84 8.41 -22.66
N SER A 635 -15.37 7.32 -23.29
CA SER A 635 -15.49 7.08 -24.75
C SER A 635 -14.85 8.19 -25.61
N LYS A 636 -13.88 8.92 -25.08
CA LYS A 636 -13.05 9.86 -25.83
C LYS A 636 -11.79 9.14 -26.28
N ILE A 637 -11.65 8.95 -27.60
CA ILE A 637 -10.58 8.15 -28.21
C ILE A 637 -9.42 8.99 -28.77
N THR A 638 -9.61 10.30 -28.93
CA THR A 638 -8.59 11.24 -29.40
C THR A 638 -8.30 12.38 -28.41
N ILE A 639 -7.10 12.93 -28.51
CA ILE A 639 -6.65 14.11 -27.79
C ILE A 639 -5.75 14.96 -28.70
N GLU A 640 -5.81 16.28 -28.55
CA GLU A 640 -4.96 17.20 -29.29
C GLU A 640 -3.56 17.29 -28.68
N CYS A 641 -2.52 17.35 -29.51
CA CYS A 641 -1.15 17.64 -29.13
C CYS A 641 -1.00 19.10 -28.72
N GLY A 642 -0.42 19.39 -27.56
CA GLY A 642 -0.14 20.78 -27.17
C GLY A 642 1.04 21.44 -27.91
N ASN A 643 1.79 20.68 -28.71
CA ASN A 643 2.84 21.23 -29.58
C ASN A 643 2.29 21.48 -30.99
N TYR A 644 2.66 22.63 -31.59
CA TYR A 644 2.39 22.93 -32.99
C TYR A 644 2.83 21.78 -33.91
N PRO A 645 2.02 21.35 -34.90
CA PRO A 645 0.78 21.98 -35.40
C PRO A 645 -0.50 21.53 -34.69
N TYR A 646 -0.42 21.05 -33.45
CA TYR A 646 -1.57 20.63 -32.63
C TYR A 646 -2.32 19.42 -33.20
N ASN A 647 -1.58 18.42 -33.68
CA ASN A 647 -2.17 17.21 -34.27
C ASN A 647 -3.10 16.49 -33.28
N GLU A 648 -4.24 16.00 -33.76
CA GLU A 648 -5.02 15.00 -33.03
C GLU A 648 -4.29 13.65 -33.03
N VAL A 649 -4.23 13.01 -31.87
CA VAL A 649 -3.62 11.69 -31.68
C VAL A 649 -4.60 10.74 -30.99
N ASN A 650 -4.49 9.47 -31.33
CA ASN A 650 -5.29 8.41 -30.72
C ASN A 650 -4.75 8.09 -29.31
N ILE A 651 -5.60 8.12 -28.31
CA ILE A 651 -5.21 7.95 -26.90
C ILE A 651 -4.70 6.53 -26.61
N GLN A 652 -5.32 5.51 -27.20
CA GLN A 652 -4.89 4.12 -26.99
C GLN A 652 -3.49 3.91 -27.56
N SER A 653 -3.22 4.44 -28.76
CA SER A 653 -1.89 4.42 -29.38
C SER A 653 -0.84 5.14 -28.53
N LEU A 654 -1.15 6.26 -27.88
CA LEU A 654 -0.22 6.94 -26.96
C LEU A 654 0.20 6.03 -25.81
N ILE A 655 -0.77 5.35 -25.19
CA ILE A 655 -0.53 4.47 -24.05
C ILE A 655 0.27 3.26 -24.50
N ASP A 656 -0.18 2.60 -25.57
CA ASP A 656 0.45 1.40 -26.07
C ASP A 656 1.90 1.69 -26.48
N ASP A 657 2.15 2.72 -27.29
CA ASP A 657 3.51 3.05 -27.73
C ASP A 657 4.46 3.33 -26.55
N ALA A 658 3.94 3.82 -25.42
CA ALA A 658 4.69 4.11 -24.21
C ALA A 658 4.89 2.90 -23.28
N ILE A 659 3.88 2.06 -23.09
CA ILE A 659 3.90 0.96 -22.12
C ILE A 659 3.10 -0.21 -22.72
N ASP A 660 3.54 -1.45 -22.49
CA ASP A 660 2.71 -2.62 -22.82
C ASP A 660 1.52 -2.68 -21.85
N SER A 661 0.38 -2.14 -22.27
CA SER A 661 -0.83 -2.00 -21.45
C SER A 661 -1.36 -3.35 -20.95
N TYR A 662 -1.25 -4.41 -21.75
CA TYR A 662 -1.71 -5.76 -21.38
C TYR A 662 -0.81 -6.39 -20.31
N LYS A 663 0.52 -6.33 -20.46
CA LYS A 663 1.45 -6.81 -19.42
C LYS A 663 1.39 -5.95 -18.17
N TYR A 664 1.26 -4.63 -18.34
CA TYR A 664 1.13 -3.70 -17.23
C TYR A 664 -0.13 -3.97 -16.40
N GLU A 665 -1.28 -4.18 -17.04
CA GLU A 665 -2.51 -4.51 -16.33
C GLU A 665 -2.41 -5.84 -15.59
N LYS A 666 -1.88 -6.90 -16.24
CA LYS A 666 -1.65 -8.20 -15.58
C LYS A 666 -0.71 -8.09 -14.37
N ASN A 667 0.35 -7.29 -14.46
CA ASN A 667 1.29 -7.07 -13.37
C ASN A 667 0.71 -6.15 -12.27
N SER A 668 -0.24 -5.27 -12.60
CA SER A 668 -0.93 -4.39 -11.64
C SER A 668 -2.14 -5.04 -10.96
N GLN A 669 -2.80 -6.01 -11.60
CA GLN A 669 -3.96 -6.75 -11.10
C GLN A 669 -3.62 -7.68 -9.92
N SER A 670 -2.33 -7.94 -9.67
CA SER A 670 -1.88 -8.61 -8.43
C SER A 670 -2.13 -7.77 -7.16
N ARG A 671 -2.71 -6.56 -7.28
CA ARG A 671 -3.08 -5.69 -6.15
C ARG A 671 -4.57 -5.36 -6.01
N HIS A 672 -5.44 -5.72 -6.95
CA HIS A 672 -6.91 -5.67 -6.78
C HIS A 672 -7.60 -6.52 -7.88
N PRO A 673 -8.35 -7.59 -7.55
CA PRO A 673 -9.15 -8.30 -8.53
C PRO A 673 -10.49 -7.58 -8.68
N HIS A 674 -10.52 -6.52 -9.47
CA HIS A 674 -11.77 -6.01 -10.04
C HIS A 674 -11.71 -6.20 -11.55
N ASN A 675 -11.72 -7.46 -11.99
CA ASN A 675 -12.14 -7.89 -13.32
C ASN A 675 -12.39 -9.40 -13.24
N ILE A 676 -13.66 -9.79 -13.15
CA ILE A 676 -14.07 -11.19 -13.28
C ILE A 676 -14.32 -11.44 -14.77
N HIS A 677 -13.57 -12.39 -15.36
CA HIS A 677 -13.99 -13.06 -16.58
C HIS A 677 -15.16 -14.00 -16.22
N ILE A 678 -16.39 -13.57 -16.51
CA ILE A 678 -17.58 -14.43 -16.34
C ILE A 678 -17.72 -15.26 -17.61
N GLY A 679 -17.31 -16.52 -17.54
CA GLY A 679 -17.67 -17.53 -18.55
C GLY A 679 -19.14 -17.91 -18.39
N GLY A 680 -19.95 -17.59 -19.40
CA GLY A 680 -21.39 -17.87 -19.45
C GLY A 680 -22.14 -16.72 -20.10
N ASP A 681 -23.35 -16.96 -20.62
CA ASP A 681 -24.17 -15.95 -21.30
C ASP A 681 -24.49 -14.74 -20.39
N VAL A 682 -23.61 -13.73 -20.39
CA VAL A 682 -23.81 -12.46 -19.70
C VAL A 682 -24.55 -11.52 -20.64
N ILE A 683 -25.66 -10.91 -20.18
CA ILE A 683 -26.22 -9.75 -20.89
C ILE A 683 -25.32 -8.54 -20.63
N VAL A 684 -24.46 -8.23 -21.60
CA VAL A 684 -23.88 -6.89 -21.77
C VAL A 684 -24.56 -6.27 -23.00
N ASN A 685 -25.21 -5.12 -22.85
CA ASN A 685 -25.93 -4.48 -23.95
C ASN A 685 -24.96 -4.08 -25.09
N SER A 686 -24.89 -4.86 -26.16
CA SER A 686 -24.29 -4.47 -27.44
C SER A 686 -25.37 -3.90 -28.37
N ARG A 687 -25.14 -2.70 -28.92
CA ARG A 687 -25.96 -2.14 -30.01
C ARG A 687 -25.65 -2.87 -31.31
N LYS A 688 -26.72 -3.17 -32.05
CA LYS A 688 -26.77 -3.85 -33.36
C LYS A 688 -25.76 -3.32 -34.38
N ILE A 689 -24.92 -4.20 -34.92
CA ILE A 689 -24.48 -4.12 -36.33
C ILE A 689 -25.31 -5.17 -37.07
N ASN A 690 -26.14 -4.71 -38.02
CA ASN A 690 -26.84 -5.60 -38.92
C ASN A 690 -25.81 -6.28 -39.83
N ASN A 691 -25.81 -7.61 -39.89
CA ASN A 691 -25.44 -8.33 -41.10
C ASN A 691 -26.43 -9.46 -41.33
N LYS A 692 -26.81 -9.61 -42.60
CA LYS A 692 -27.72 -10.62 -43.10
C LYS A 692 -27.03 -11.99 -43.08
N ASP A 693 -27.89 -13.01 -43.04
CA ASP A 693 -27.66 -14.44 -43.27
C ASP A 693 -27.36 -15.31 -42.03
N GLY A 694 -28.14 -16.38 -41.91
CA GLY A 694 -28.48 -17.07 -40.66
C GLY A 694 -27.74 -18.38 -40.37
N ASN A 695 -27.86 -18.80 -39.10
CA ASN A 695 -27.68 -20.11 -38.44
C ASN A 695 -26.58 -21.05 -39.00
N VAL A 696 -25.63 -21.59 -38.22
CA VAL A 696 -25.81 -22.52 -37.08
C VAL A 696 -24.55 -22.51 -36.19
N VAL A 697 -24.78 -22.85 -34.91
CA VAL A 697 -23.91 -22.96 -33.73
C VAL A 697 -22.78 -24.00 -33.88
N ASP A 698 -21.57 -23.69 -33.38
CA ASP A 698 -20.81 -24.61 -32.51
C ASP A 698 -19.79 -23.85 -31.64
N ASN A 699 -19.80 -24.20 -30.34
CA ASN A 699 -18.88 -23.74 -29.31
C ASN A 699 -17.53 -24.46 -29.43
N ILE A 700 -16.44 -23.84 -28.96
CA ILE A 700 -15.56 -24.29 -27.86
C ILE A 700 -14.14 -23.69 -27.99
N PHE A 701 -13.69 -23.09 -26.89
CA PHE A 701 -12.31 -22.72 -26.57
C PHE A 701 -11.39 -23.95 -26.48
N GLY A 702 -10.17 -23.84 -26.98
CA GLY A 702 -9.07 -24.77 -26.65
C GLY A 702 -7.75 -24.02 -26.54
N ILE A 703 -7.21 -23.95 -25.33
CA ILE A 703 -5.77 -23.76 -25.08
C ILE A 703 -5.23 -25.15 -24.78
N GLU A 704 -4.25 -25.65 -25.56
CA GLU A 704 -3.16 -26.46 -25.02
C GLU A 704 -1.97 -26.52 -25.98
N GLU A 705 -0.80 -26.65 -25.37
CA GLU A 705 0.55 -26.60 -25.91
C GLU A 705 0.91 -27.80 -26.83
N GLY A 706 2.02 -27.66 -27.57
CA GLY A 706 2.93 -28.80 -27.80
C GLY A 706 3.10 -29.29 -29.23
N ASP A 707 4.14 -28.77 -29.87
CA ASP A 707 5.21 -29.50 -30.58
C ASP A 707 4.95 -30.35 -31.85
N ARG A 708 5.85 -30.12 -32.82
CA ARG A 708 6.36 -31.00 -33.91
C ARG A 708 5.55 -31.30 -35.19
N ARG A 709 6.19 -30.80 -36.27
CA ARG A 709 6.71 -31.51 -37.46
C ARG A 709 5.74 -32.14 -38.49
N GLN A 710 6.01 -31.67 -39.72
CA GLN A 710 6.23 -32.42 -40.97
C GLN A 710 5.06 -33.00 -41.77
N GLU A 711 5.17 -32.68 -43.06
CA GLU A 711 4.81 -33.49 -44.23
C GLU A 711 3.33 -33.58 -44.62
N THR A 712 2.98 -32.80 -45.66
CA THR A 712 2.09 -33.30 -46.71
C THR A 712 2.74 -33.07 -48.07
N GLY A 713 3.07 -34.18 -48.73
CA GLY A 713 3.44 -34.22 -50.14
C GLY A 713 2.43 -35.06 -50.91
N GLY A 714 2.03 -34.54 -52.08
CA GLY A 714 1.41 -35.28 -53.19
C GLY A 714 -0.10 -35.52 -53.07
N LYS A 715 -0.93 -35.37 -54.11
CA LYS A 715 -0.71 -35.33 -55.57
C LYS A 715 -2.01 -34.91 -56.29
N LEU A 716 -1.85 -34.19 -57.41
CA LEU A 716 -2.50 -34.32 -58.76
C LEU A 716 -4.04 -34.24 -58.84
N HIS A 717 -4.73 -33.62 -59.81
CA HIS A 717 -4.51 -33.18 -61.21
C HIS A 717 -5.38 -31.91 -61.46
N GLY A 718 -5.27 -31.09 -62.49
CA GLY A 718 -4.48 -31.04 -63.72
C GLY A 718 -5.02 -29.89 -64.58
N ASP A 719 -4.10 -29.22 -65.28
CA ASP A 719 -4.19 -28.46 -66.54
C ASP A 719 -5.46 -27.67 -66.93
N SER A 720 -5.31 -26.37 -67.18
CA SER A 720 -4.90 -25.87 -68.52
C SER A 720 -4.84 -24.33 -68.61
N ASN A 721 -3.66 -23.81 -68.96
CA ASN A 721 -3.37 -22.48 -69.53
C ASN A 721 -3.95 -22.39 -70.98
N PRO A 722 -3.85 -21.30 -71.79
CA PRO A 722 -2.98 -20.10 -71.71
C PRO A 722 -3.76 -18.77 -71.89
N LYS A 723 -3.24 -17.54 -71.78
CA LYS A 723 -1.94 -16.92 -72.04
C LYS A 723 -1.73 -15.75 -71.08
#